data_AF-A0A410RQP9-F1
#
_entry.id   AF-A0A410RQP9-F1
#
_cell.length_a   1.000
_cell.length_b   1.000
_cell.length_c   1.000
_cell.angle_alpha   90.00
_cell.angle_beta   90.00
_cell.angle_gamma   90.00
#
_symmetry.space_group_name_H-M   'P 1'
#
loop_
_entity.id
_entity.type
_entity.pdbx_description
1 polymer ?
#
loop_
_entity_poly.entity_id
_entity_poly.type
_entity_poly.pdbx_seq_one_letter_code
_entity_poly.pdbx_strand_id
1 'polypeptide(L)'
;MKTRYQRHVIVAAGAVLAIAAAVVVRSWEPKPAVLATSGSGGDGLVPPPYPVFPRGNALLTPLAESSDEAQAFLKFYSTQLGVQLPRIQRGDLVKLPPRNLDIAHNGLNLGSQEFNSSLVCQSCHDSDWKAQKSDLPEMAFWQQPTVNSLWPSGGDPRNLTANWSPFGDWSASIKALAGRDPVFLAQVETTRSLSPHQPYQVDQLCLRCHSPLAERQALANNAPFDHFTLYATPEGAPYKNPFPSTPEAGSQYATYGALARDGLSCAVCHAMAPKEGQPWNGTDYSFFYGSDGDLFGATVSDRLVSAEEKKTLTPPSFPFTSSMNLHPGAILGPDFGLNAKPMAAAGVSLETAAHVDGHSYLRDSMVCGACHVVILPKVPTNYRPGMPISEASEGYERPASCDASQTTFDANGNFTKDPCVALAYEQTTYFEWLNSGYPDSKTTCQGCHMPLTSPSSPHDNRVYVAQYNDDLDPFYQGSPPPVAREYNRHTLLGINLFVHEMFQQFPDVLGLDFYLSPDSRVPPYLQSPDILNRTPNLVPNPGAEDGNTKGWSEQSAIAAVQKLPGDQGRSIRPSHGRYFFQLKEGSATLSIDLGRYQDALQKGGGKTTLLWGATAWCDQLSCGELVVRTFNAQGALASTTPPLAVDPGQSRWQARQATLAVGADLRRLELGFTGRSGEVLLLDDLFLALRFPDGTIAPLTDASRNYVVAQNLLNAEQSILDLAYSTAQGSYNPRLPAVQISLGNLSTDNGVLSVPVTLLNNAGHKFPSGAGFRRAFIQFEVLDASGKALWASGQPNAQGAICNGPCNASGDNILTSEFSSDPGQLQPHYQTLQRQDQVQIYETRVMDDVKKVTSLELQQFKDLKDNRILPAGWKPPSLRKGGAPQLGLDLHQLAQITMPLSDVQGTQPGIESDLDYPSDSHPQEAEGEDTLVYQVPLAEIPSWASIRVRLNYQSIPPGYLGARFKDALQGNQQPGPAMSRLIYMSSHLNTKTSIQGQTYGASQPTEVMNNWSMVLGEARVTKR
;
A
#
# COMPACT_ATOMS: atom_id res chain seq x y z
N MET A 1 4.30 -33.34 1.54
CA MET A 1 4.88 -34.65 1.91
C MET A 1 5.93 -34.43 2.98
N LYS A 2 5.89 -35.19 4.09
CA LYS A 2 6.80 -35.04 5.23
C LYS A 2 8.19 -35.60 4.90
N THR A 3 9.17 -34.74 4.66
CA THR A 3 10.59 -35.14 4.65
C THR A 3 11.20 -34.89 6.03
N ARG A 4 11.35 -35.99 6.78
CA ARG A 4 12.21 -36.06 7.98
C ARG A 4 13.66 -35.98 7.52
N TYR A 5 14.40 -34.96 7.94
CA TYR A 5 15.87 -34.99 7.87
C TYR A 5 16.38 -36.01 8.90
N GLN A 6 16.80 -37.18 8.42
CA GLN A 6 17.69 -38.06 9.18
C GLN A 6 19.07 -37.39 9.23
N ARG A 7 19.58 -37.15 10.44
CA ARG A 7 20.96 -36.75 10.68
C ARG A 7 21.86 -37.95 10.36
N HIS A 8 22.73 -37.81 9.35
CA HIS A 8 23.84 -38.73 9.17
C HIS A 8 24.90 -38.43 10.23
N VAL A 9 25.10 -39.38 11.16
CA VAL A 9 26.28 -39.43 12.01
C VAL A 9 27.33 -40.24 11.25
N ILE A 10 28.37 -39.58 10.74
CA ILE A 10 29.56 -40.26 10.25
C ILE A 10 30.38 -40.66 11.48
N VAL A 11 30.37 -41.94 11.83
CA VAL A 11 31.29 -42.51 12.83
C VAL A 11 32.53 -43.01 12.09
N ALA A 12 33.61 -42.24 12.14
CA ALA A 12 34.94 -42.76 11.84
C ALA A 12 35.47 -43.47 13.09
N ALA A 13 35.72 -44.77 12.98
CA ALA A 13 36.32 -45.57 14.04
C ALA A 13 37.82 -45.24 14.14
N GLY A 14 38.21 -44.61 15.26
CA GLY A 14 39.60 -44.39 15.64
C GLY A 14 39.67 -44.17 17.15
N ALA A 15 40.25 -45.13 17.86
CA ALA A 15 40.37 -45.11 19.31
C ALA A 15 41.28 -43.96 19.78
N VAL A 16 40.89 -43.29 20.88
CA VAL A 16 41.70 -42.87 22.04
C VAL A 16 40.95 -41.73 22.79
N LEU A 17 40.97 -41.80 24.12
CA LEU A 17 40.23 -41.00 25.10
C LEU A 17 40.15 -39.49 24.80
N ALA A 18 38.95 -38.92 24.90
CA ALA A 18 38.76 -37.49 25.18
C ALA A 18 37.44 -37.22 25.92
N ILE A 19 37.55 -36.36 26.93
CA ILE A 19 36.54 -35.95 27.92
C ILE A 19 35.30 -35.36 27.23
N ALA A 20 34.10 -35.85 27.59
CA ALA A 20 32.84 -35.27 27.14
C ALA A 20 32.55 -33.96 27.88
N ALA A 21 32.92 -32.82 27.28
CA ALA A 21 32.34 -31.53 27.61
C ALA A 21 31.00 -31.39 26.86
N ALA A 22 29.89 -31.42 27.60
CA ALA A 22 28.58 -31.13 27.04
C ALA A 22 28.50 -29.63 26.68
N VAL A 23 28.71 -29.30 25.40
CA VAL A 23 28.40 -27.96 24.89
C VAL A 23 26.90 -27.90 24.65
N VAL A 24 26.17 -27.30 25.60
CA VAL A 24 24.80 -26.85 25.38
C VAL A 24 24.87 -25.66 24.42
N VAL A 25 24.69 -25.92 23.12
CA VAL A 25 24.41 -24.85 22.15
C VAL A 25 22.98 -24.40 22.39
N ARG A 26 22.80 -23.45 23.31
CA ARG A 26 21.60 -22.61 23.35
C ARG A 26 21.62 -21.77 22.08
N SER A 27 20.81 -22.11 21.09
CA SER A 27 20.48 -21.19 20.00
C SER A 27 19.70 -20.02 20.57
N TRP A 28 20.41 -18.97 20.98
CA TRP A 28 19.80 -17.65 21.18
C TRP A 28 19.60 -17.07 19.79
N GLU A 29 18.37 -17.15 19.27
CA GLU A 29 17.96 -16.14 18.29
C GLU A 29 17.79 -14.84 19.09
N PRO A 30 18.55 -13.77 18.80
CA PRO A 30 18.33 -12.48 19.42
C PRO A 30 16.98 -11.95 18.93
N LYS A 31 15.94 -12.14 19.74
CA LYS A 31 14.73 -11.33 19.63
C LYS A 31 15.00 -10.01 20.34
N PRO A 32 14.54 -8.85 19.84
CA PRO A 32 14.47 -7.66 20.67
C PRO A 32 13.68 -8.05 21.91
N ALA A 33 14.17 -7.68 23.09
CA ALA A 33 13.41 -7.95 24.31
C ALA A 33 12.05 -7.24 24.17
N VAL A 34 10.96 -7.94 24.48
CA VAL A 34 9.69 -7.24 24.72
C VAL A 34 9.92 -6.34 25.92
N LEU A 35 9.88 -5.03 25.71
CA LEU A 35 9.96 -4.05 26.77
C LEU A 35 8.58 -4.02 27.42
N ALA A 36 8.46 -4.57 28.63
CA ALA A 36 7.24 -4.50 29.42
C ALA A 36 7.57 -3.79 30.71
N THR A 37 6.96 -2.63 30.95
CA THR A 37 7.15 -1.92 32.21
C THR A 37 6.39 -2.65 33.32
N SER A 38 7.12 -3.21 34.29
CA SER A 38 6.55 -3.65 35.57
C SER A 38 6.57 -2.47 36.56
N GLY A 39 5.58 -1.58 36.42
CA GLY A 39 5.43 -0.39 37.26
C GLY A 39 4.21 -0.47 38.20
N SER A 40 4.26 0.25 39.32
CA SER A 40 3.26 0.24 40.41
C SER A 40 1.99 1.08 40.14
N GLY A 41 1.86 1.64 38.92
CA GLY A 41 0.69 2.35 38.38
C GLY A 41 0.01 1.55 37.25
N GLY A 42 -1.22 1.92 36.84
CA GLY A 42 -1.97 1.20 35.80
C GLY A 42 -1.12 0.91 34.56
N ASP A 43 -1.29 -0.28 33.97
CA ASP A 43 -0.43 -0.84 32.91
C ASP A 43 -0.51 -0.09 31.56
N GLY A 44 -1.24 1.02 31.47
CA GLY A 44 -1.32 1.84 30.26
C GLY A 44 -2.11 1.21 29.12
N LEU A 45 -2.66 0.01 29.34
CA LEU A 45 -3.31 -0.78 28.31
C LEU A 45 -4.74 -0.28 28.07
N VAL A 46 -5.02 0.08 26.82
CA VAL A 46 -6.38 0.28 26.33
C VAL A 46 -6.73 -0.97 25.52
N PRO A 47 -7.71 -1.79 25.94
CA PRO A 47 -8.06 -2.96 25.16
C PRO A 47 -8.71 -2.52 23.84
N PRO A 48 -8.50 -3.29 22.76
CA PRO A 48 -9.12 -2.99 21.49
C PRO A 48 -10.65 -3.03 21.65
N PRO A 49 -11.37 -2.07 21.07
CA PRO A 49 -12.82 -2.06 21.16
C PRO A 49 -13.37 -3.11 20.17
N TYR A 50 -13.57 -4.33 20.68
CA TYR A 50 -13.88 -5.52 19.88
C TYR A 50 -15.29 -6.08 20.19
N PRO A 51 -16.04 -6.58 19.18
CA PRO A 51 -15.80 -6.42 17.75
C PRO A 51 -16.35 -5.08 17.27
N VAL A 52 -15.81 -4.55 16.17
CA VAL A 52 -16.42 -3.42 15.46
C VAL A 52 -17.78 -3.80 14.85
N PHE A 53 -17.92 -5.06 14.40
CA PHE A 53 -19.04 -5.56 13.59
C PHE A 53 -20.47 -5.46 14.19
N PRO A 54 -20.71 -5.69 15.50
CA PRO A 54 -22.05 -5.63 16.10
C PRO A 54 -22.69 -4.23 16.06
N ARG A 55 -21.92 -3.19 15.75
CA ARG A 55 -22.40 -1.80 15.70
C ARG A 55 -23.19 -1.48 14.43
N GLY A 56 -23.18 -2.38 13.43
CA GLY A 56 -24.01 -2.30 12.23
C GLY A 56 -23.86 -0.98 11.46
N ASN A 57 -24.94 -0.57 10.77
CA ASN A 57 -24.96 0.61 9.90
C ASN A 57 -24.74 1.95 10.62
N ALA A 58 -24.72 1.99 11.96
CA ALA A 58 -24.50 3.22 12.71
C ALA A 58 -23.10 3.82 12.42
N LEU A 59 -22.08 2.97 12.22
CA LEU A 59 -20.73 3.40 11.84
C LEU A 59 -20.64 3.90 10.38
N LEU A 60 -21.67 3.63 9.56
CA LEU A 60 -21.73 3.98 8.14
C LEU A 60 -22.53 5.26 7.87
N THR A 61 -23.06 5.91 8.90
CA THR A 61 -24.00 7.03 8.73
C THR A 61 -23.32 8.36 9.07
N PRO A 62 -23.09 9.23 8.07
CA PRO A 62 -22.55 10.57 8.32
C PRO A 62 -23.56 11.47 9.02
N LEU A 63 -23.07 12.57 9.57
CA LEU A 63 -23.90 13.62 10.13
C LEU A 63 -24.83 14.21 9.05
N ALA A 64 -26.04 14.56 9.44
CA ALA A 64 -26.98 15.27 8.55
C ALA A 64 -26.47 16.68 8.24
N GLU A 65 -26.84 17.24 7.08
CA GLU A 65 -26.44 18.60 6.67
C GLU A 65 -26.89 19.70 7.66
N SER A 66 -27.97 19.44 8.40
CA SER A 66 -28.50 20.32 9.46
C SER A 66 -27.87 20.11 10.84
N SER A 67 -26.84 19.26 10.97
CA SER A 67 -26.18 18.96 12.25
C SER A 67 -25.48 20.19 12.82
N ASP A 68 -25.73 20.48 14.09
CA ASP A 68 -25.04 21.55 14.81
C ASP A 68 -23.53 21.27 14.89
N GLU A 69 -23.11 20.02 14.99
CA GLU A 69 -21.71 19.62 14.95
C GLU A 69 -21.03 19.95 13.62
N ALA A 70 -21.70 19.66 12.50
CA ALA A 70 -21.18 20.00 11.17
C ALA A 70 -21.05 21.52 11.00
N GLN A 71 -22.05 22.29 11.46
CA GLN A 71 -21.99 23.75 11.44
C GLN A 71 -20.90 24.30 12.38
N ALA A 72 -20.71 23.68 13.55
CA ALA A 72 -19.66 24.06 14.49
C ALA A 72 -18.26 23.81 13.91
N PHE A 73 -18.06 22.69 13.18
CA PHE A 73 -16.83 22.43 12.46
C PHE A 73 -16.53 23.53 11.43
N LEU A 74 -17.48 23.82 10.54
CA LEU A 74 -17.30 24.84 9.51
C LEU A 74 -17.02 26.23 10.10
N LYS A 75 -17.73 26.58 11.18
CA LYS A 75 -17.53 27.83 11.92
C LYS A 75 -16.15 27.90 12.57
N PHE A 76 -15.71 26.81 13.22
CA PHE A 76 -14.41 26.74 13.88
C PHE A 76 -13.29 27.01 12.86
N TYR A 77 -13.22 26.24 11.77
CA TYR A 77 -12.19 26.43 10.76
C TYR A 77 -12.31 27.78 10.05
N SER A 78 -13.52 28.28 9.76
CA SER A 78 -13.65 29.61 9.16
C SER A 78 -13.09 30.71 10.05
N THR A 79 -13.26 30.56 11.37
CA THR A 79 -12.72 31.50 12.38
C THR A 79 -11.20 31.41 12.45
N GLN A 80 -10.65 30.21 12.56
CA GLN A 80 -9.19 30.01 12.70
C GLN A 80 -8.41 30.42 11.44
N LEU A 81 -9.00 30.19 10.26
CA LEU A 81 -8.33 30.45 8.98
C LEU A 81 -8.53 31.88 8.47
N GLY A 82 -9.54 32.59 8.98
CA GLY A 82 -9.95 33.90 8.46
C GLY A 82 -10.52 33.83 7.04
N VAL A 83 -10.96 32.65 6.60
CA VAL A 83 -11.54 32.39 5.28
C VAL A 83 -12.88 31.68 5.45
N GLN A 84 -13.92 32.11 4.74
CA GLN A 84 -15.23 31.50 4.83
C GLN A 84 -15.25 30.15 4.11
N LEU A 85 -15.42 29.05 4.84
CA LEU A 85 -15.63 27.75 4.22
C LEU A 85 -17.02 27.69 3.54
N PRO A 86 -17.12 27.15 2.32
CA PRO A 86 -18.39 27.02 1.61
C PRO A 86 -19.30 25.99 2.30
N ARG A 87 -20.61 26.23 2.22
CA ARG A 87 -21.62 25.23 2.56
C ARG A 87 -21.89 24.37 1.34
N ILE A 88 -21.36 23.16 1.35
CA ILE A 88 -21.49 22.20 0.26
C ILE A 88 -22.62 21.22 0.61
N GLN A 89 -23.51 20.92 -0.35
CA GLN A 89 -24.51 19.86 -0.19
C GLN A 89 -23.99 18.55 -0.78
N ARG A 90 -24.48 17.41 -0.26
CA ARG A 90 -24.06 16.08 -0.75
C ARG A 90 -24.30 15.91 -2.25
N GLY A 91 -25.39 16.48 -2.76
CA GLY A 91 -25.79 16.41 -4.16
C GLY A 91 -24.87 17.16 -5.12
N ASP A 92 -24.11 18.14 -4.61
CA ASP A 92 -23.18 18.96 -5.40
C ASP A 92 -21.79 18.30 -5.52
N LEU A 93 -21.55 17.22 -4.79
CA LEU A 93 -20.28 16.51 -4.82
C LEU A 93 -20.08 15.77 -6.13
N VAL A 94 -18.93 16.01 -6.77
CA VAL A 94 -18.46 15.21 -7.89
C VAL A 94 -18.10 13.82 -7.37
N LYS A 95 -18.83 12.79 -7.80
CA LYS A 95 -18.60 11.40 -7.38
C LYS A 95 -17.52 10.72 -8.20
N LEU A 96 -16.71 9.86 -7.58
CA LEU A 96 -15.81 8.97 -8.32
C LEU A 96 -16.61 7.81 -8.95
N PRO A 97 -16.19 7.28 -10.12
CA PRO A 97 -16.78 6.08 -10.67
C PRO A 97 -16.79 4.90 -9.68
N PRO A 98 -17.85 4.07 -9.65
CA PRO A 98 -17.92 2.90 -8.77
C PRO A 98 -16.87 1.83 -9.12
N ARG A 99 -16.43 1.04 -8.12
CA ARG A 99 -15.38 0.01 -8.30
C ARG A 99 -15.77 -1.10 -9.27
N ASN A 100 -17.05 -1.38 -9.47
CA ASN A 100 -17.49 -2.32 -10.49
C ASN A 100 -17.09 -1.91 -11.93
N LEU A 101 -16.68 -0.65 -12.16
CA LEU A 101 -16.13 -0.14 -13.42
C LEU A 101 -14.59 -0.16 -13.45
N ASP A 102 -13.91 -0.61 -12.41
CA ASP A 102 -12.44 -0.66 -12.33
C ASP A 102 -11.86 -1.93 -12.99
N ILE A 103 -12.53 -2.40 -14.04
CA ILE A 103 -12.12 -3.58 -14.79
C ILE A 103 -11.12 -3.16 -15.87
N ALA A 104 -9.83 -3.42 -15.61
CA ALA A 104 -8.79 -3.42 -16.63
C ALA A 104 -8.19 -4.82 -16.72
N HIS A 105 -8.16 -5.38 -17.93
CA HIS A 105 -7.53 -6.68 -18.21
C HIS A 105 -6.89 -6.66 -19.59
N ASN A 106 -5.90 -7.50 -19.79
CA ASN A 106 -5.13 -7.55 -21.02
C ASN A 106 -5.78 -8.35 -22.16
N GLY A 107 -7.11 -8.39 -22.18
CA GLY A 107 -7.88 -9.17 -23.14
C GLY A 107 -7.47 -10.66 -23.22
N LEU A 108 -7.10 -11.31 -22.11
CA LEU A 108 -6.57 -12.68 -22.10
C LEU A 108 -5.36 -12.90 -23.02
N ASN A 109 -4.60 -11.84 -23.30
CA ASN A 109 -3.38 -11.87 -24.11
C ASN A 109 -2.18 -11.62 -23.20
N LEU A 110 -1.51 -12.71 -22.81
CA LEU A 110 -0.33 -12.70 -21.96
C LEU A 110 0.81 -11.83 -22.51
N GLY A 111 0.94 -11.77 -23.84
CA GLY A 111 1.96 -10.99 -24.55
C GLY A 111 1.64 -9.52 -24.77
N SER A 112 0.45 -9.05 -24.38
CA SER A 112 0.00 -7.66 -24.59
C SER A 112 0.89 -6.59 -23.96
N GLN A 113 1.65 -6.94 -22.91
CA GLN A 113 2.35 -5.98 -22.05
C GLN A 113 1.38 -4.95 -21.43
N GLU A 114 0.17 -5.39 -21.11
CA GLU A 114 -0.82 -4.60 -20.39
C GLU A 114 -1.01 -5.10 -18.95
N PHE A 115 -1.25 -4.17 -18.03
CA PHE A 115 -1.56 -4.48 -16.64
C PHE A 115 -2.98 -5.00 -16.47
N ASN A 116 -3.15 -5.87 -15.47
CA ASN A 116 -4.45 -6.33 -15.00
C ASN A 116 -4.77 -5.65 -13.67
N SER A 117 -6.00 -5.17 -13.54
CA SER A 117 -6.59 -4.68 -12.28
C SER A 117 -6.80 -5.82 -11.29
N SER A 118 -6.99 -5.48 -10.03
CA SER A 118 -7.26 -6.40 -8.93
C SER A 118 -8.56 -7.21 -9.14
N LEU A 119 -9.51 -6.71 -9.93
CA LEU A 119 -10.75 -7.41 -10.24
C LEU A 119 -10.52 -8.69 -11.07
N VAL A 120 -9.40 -8.76 -11.79
CA VAL A 120 -8.95 -10.02 -12.43
C VAL A 120 -8.51 -11.03 -11.36
N CYS A 121 -7.84 -10.57 -10.30
CA CYS A 121 -7.44 -11.43 -9.18
C CYS A 121 -8.62 -11.82 -8.29
N GLN A 122 -9.62 -10.94 -8.12
CA GLN A 122 -10.84 -11.17 -7.34
C GLN A 122 -11.55 -12.46 -7.74
N SER A 123 -11.56 -12.76 -9.04
CA SER A 123 -12.27 -13.91 -9.61
C SER A 123 -11.87 -15.26 -9.00
N CYS A 124 -10.66 -15.35 -8.45
CA CYS A 124 -10.14 -16.52 -7.77
C CYS A 124 -9.79 -16.21 -6.31
N HIS A 125 -9.34 -15.00 -5.97
CA HIS A 125 -8.79 -14.66 -4.65
C HIS A 125 -9.79 -13.97 -3.72
N ASP A 126 -11.08 -14.06 -3.99
CA ASP A 126 -12.16 -13.54 -3.14
C ASP A 126 -12.99 -14.68 -2.52
N SER A 127 -13.32 -14.58 -1.23
CA SER A 127 -14.23 -15.55 -0.58
C SER A 127 -15.70 -15.24 -0.77
N ASP A 128 -16.02 -14.06 -1.32
CA ASP A 128 -17.38 -13.53 -1.34
C ASP A 128 -18.19 -13.91 -2.58
N TRP A 129 -17.87 -14.97 -3.32
CA TRP A 129 -18.66 -15.35 -4.50
C TRP A 129 -19.70 -16.45 -4.19
N LYS A 130 -19.27 -17.69 -3.96
CA LYS A 130 -20.20 -18.84 -3.91
C LYS A 130 -20.04 -19.64 -2.62
N ALA A 131 -21.12 -19.74 -1.87
CA ALA A 131 -21.28 -20.70 -0.77
C ALA A 131 -22.45 -21.64 -1.10
N GLN A 132 -22.30 -22.94 -0.80
CA GLN A 132 -23.40 -23.90 -0.86
C GLN A 132 -23.69 -24.39 0.57
N LYS A 133 -24.97 -24.45 0.97
CA LYS A 133 -25.41 -24.94 2.29
C LYS A 133 -24.85 -24.10 3.46
N SER A 134 -24.48 -24.73 4.57
CA SER A 134 -23.91 -24.11 5.78
C SER A 134 -22.38 -24.11 5.79
N ASP A 135 -21.73 -24.43 4.66
CA ASP A 135 -20.27 -24.46 4.57
C ASP A 135 -19.72 -23.05 4.33
N LEU A 136 -18.59 -22.74 4.98
CA LEU A 136 -17.83 -21.53 4.70
C LEU A 136 -17.07 -21.67 3.38
N PRO A 137 -17.08 -20.63 2.53
CA PRO A 137 -16.16 -20.47 1.41
C PRO A 137 -14.72 -20.51 1.91
N GLU A 138 -13.82 -20.88 1.02
CA GLU A 138 -12.40 -20.82 1.36
C GLU A 138 -12.00 -19.37 1.68
N MET A 139 -11.15 -19.17 2.68
CA MET A 139 -10.72 -17.84 3.15
C MET A 139 -11.80 -16.95 3.79
N ALA A 140 -13.00 -17.48 4.04
CA ALA A 140 -13.97 -16.87 4.93
C ALA A 140 -13.84 -17.49 6.33
N PHE A 141 -13.89 -16.66 7.36
CA PHE A 141 -13.71 -17.12 8.75
C PHE A 141 -14.87 -16.64 9.62
N TRP A 142 -15.34 -17.51 10.52
CA TRP A 142 -16.20 -17.08 11.60
C TRP A 142 -15.43 -16.12 12.51
N GLN A 143 -16.13 -15.20 13.16
CA GLN A 143 -15.52 -14.28 14.13
C GLN A 143 -14.52 -15.01 15.07
N GLN A 144 -13.36 -14.40 15.34
CA GLN A 144 -12.28 -15.05 16.10
C GLN A 144 -12.78 -15.67 17.42
N PRO A 145 -12.61 -17.00 17.66
CA PRO A 145 -13.08 -17.65 18.88
C PRO A 145 -12.41 -17.16 20.18
N THR A 146 -11.20 -16.60 20.10
CA THR A 146 -10.54 -15.89 21.22
C THR A 146 -11.39 -14.74 21.74
N VAL A 147 -12.20 -14.13 20.88
CA VAL A 147 -13.17 -13.11 21.26
C VAL A 147 -14.36 -13.74 21.95
N ASN A 148 -14.89 -14.86 21.45
CA ASN A 148 -15.98 -15.57 22.15
C ASN A 148 -15.57 -15.99 23.56
N SER A 149 -14.28 -16.28 23.78
CA SER A 149 -13.73 -16.61 25.11
C SER A 149 -13.61 -15.40 26.04
N LEU A 150 -13.46 -14.19 25.49
CA LEU A 150 -13.39 -12.92 26.23
C LEU A 150 -14.76 -12.20 26.29
N TRP A 151 -15.75 -12.65 25.51
CA TRP A 151 -17.07 -12.02 25.37
C TRP A 151 -18.23 -13.04 25.24
N PRO A 152 -18.53 -13.80 26.31
CA PRO A 152 -19.46 -14.94 26.26
C PRO A 152 -20.96 -14.59 26.08
N SER A 153 -21.33 -13.30 25.98
CA SER A 153 -22.74 -12.84 25.95
C SER A 153 -23.28 -12.46 24.56
N GLY A 154 -22.52 -12.65 23.47
CA GLY A 154 -23.02 -12.48 22.09
C GLY A 154 -23.75 -13.73 21.59
N GLY A 155 -24.79 -13.57 20.76
CA GLY A 155 -25.57 -14.67 20.17
C GLY A 155 -24.76 -15.65 19.31
N ASP A 156 -25.42 -16.55 18.55
CA ASP A 156 -24.71 -17.59 17.78
C ASP A 156 -23.62 -16.97 16.87
N PRO A 157 -22.33 -17.21 17.14
CA PRO A 157 -21.22 -16.61 16.39
C PRO A 157 -21.15 -17.08 14.93
N ARG A 158 -22.03 -18.00 14.52
CA ARG A 158 -22.13 -18.56 13.16
C ARG A 158 -23.08 -17.83 12.21
N ASN A 159 -23.57 -16.63 12.54
CA ASN A 159 -24.39 -15.83 11.61
C ASN A 159 -23.61 -14.74 10.85
N LEU A 160 -22.36 -14.43 11.26
CA LEU A 160 -21.51 -13.41 10.64
C LEU A 160 -20.08 -13.93 10.39
N THR A 161 -19.58 -13.74 9.18
CA THR A 161 -18.23 -14.16 8.75
C THR A 161 -17.40 -12.98 8.26
N ALA A 162 -16.09 -13.00 8.46
CA ALA A 162 -15.17 -12.06 7.84
C ALA A 162 -14.53 -12.66 6.57
N ASN A 163 -14.42 -11.85 5.51
CA ASN A 163 -13.72 -12.20 4.28
C ASN A 163 -12.23 -11.86 4.46
N TRP A 164 -11.39 -12.84 4.77
CA TRP A 164 -9.93 -12.66 4.90
C TRP A 164 -9.17 -13.15 3.68
N SER A 165 -9.87 -13.34 2.55
CA SER A 165 -9.21 -13.64 1.29
C SER A 165 -8.21 -12.53 0.92
N PRO A 166 -7.15 -12.83 0.14
CA PRO A 166 -6.20 -11.81 -0.30
C PRO A 166 -6.88 -10.60 -0.92
N PHE A 167 -7.90 -10.81 -1.76
CA PHE A 167 -8.68 -9.71 -2.32
C PHE A 167 -9.50 -9.00 -1.25
N GLY A 168 -10.24 -9.73 -0.41
CA GLY A 168 -11.10 -9.16 0.63
C GLY A 168 -10.36 -8.18 1.55
N ASP A 169 -9.24 -8.62 2.12
CA ASP A 169 -8.37 -7.80 2.97
C ASP A 169 -7.75 -6.62 2.20
N TRP A 170 -7.20 -6.87 1.01
CA TRP A 170 -6.59 -5.83 0.18
C TRP A 170 -7.61 -4.74 -0.18
N SER A 171 -8.82 -5.14 -0.57
CA SER A 171 -9.84 -4.28 -1.17
C SER A 171 -10.28 -3.11 -0.27
N ALA A 172 -10.14 -3.27 1.05
CA ALA A 172 -10.45 -2.25 2.06
C ALA A 172 -9.19 -1.57 2.64
N SER A 173 -8.00 -1.96 2.20
CA SER A 173 -6.74 -1.36 2.63
C SER A 173 -6.59 0.07 2.11
N ILE A 174 -5.82 0.90 2.83
CA ILE A 174 -5.42 2.23 2.34
C ILE A 174 -4.64 2.13 1.02
N LYS A 175 -3.94 1.01 0.78
CA LYS A 175 -3.17 0.79 -0.46
C LYS A 175 -4.11 0.61 -1.66
N ALA A 176 -5.15 -0.21 -1.55
CA ALA A 176 -6.17 -0.35 -2.58
C ALA A 176 -6.96 0.94 -2.81
N LEU A 177 -7.16 1.72 -1.75
CA LEU A 177 -7.95 2.94 -1.78
C LEU A 177 -7.12 4.20 -2.10
N ALA A 178 -5.82 4.06 -2.39
CA ALA A 178 -4.91 5.17 -2.63
C ALA A 178 -5.33 6.08 -3.79
N GLY A 179 -5.93 5.52 -4.85
CA GLY A 179 -6.51 6.26 -5.98
C GLY A 179 -7.87 6.89 -5.66
N ARG A 180 -8.43 6.67 -4.47
CA ARG A 180 -9.73 7.17 -4.02
C ARG A 180 -9.64 7.95 -2.71
N ASP A 181 -8.44 8.12 -2.16
CA ASP A 181 -8.20 8.76 -0.89
C ASP A 181 -8.60 10.25 -0.97
N PRO A 182 -9.64 10.70 -0.22
CA PRO A 182 -10.14 12.06 -0.32
C PRO A 182 -9.13 13.11 0.18
N VAL A 183 -8.25 12.75 1.12
CA VAL A 183 -7.22 13.63 1.63
C VAL A 183 -6.13 13.79 0.58
N PHE A 184 -5.65 12.68 0.03
CA PHE A 184 -4.64 12.70 -1.04
C PHE A 184 -5.12 13.44 -2.29
N LEU A 185 -6.33 13.15 -2.78
CA LEU A 185 -6.83 13.80 -4.01
C LEU A 185 -7.01 15.31 -3.82
N ALA A 186 -7.46 15.77 -2.64
CA ALA A 186 -7.57 17.19 -2.33
C ALA A 186 -6.20 17.88 -2.20
N GLN A 187 -5.24 17.14 -1.65
CA GLN A 187 -3.85 17.56 -1.56
C GLN A 187 -3.23 17.73 -2.95
N VAL A 188 -3.35 16.75 -3.84
CA VAL A 188 -2.89 16.84 -5.24
C VAL A 188 -3.56 18.01 -5.95
N GLU A 189 -4.89 18.17 -5.83
CA GLU A 189 -5.63 19.30 -6.41
C GLU A 189 -5.07 20.66 -5.98
N THR A 190 -4.72 20.79 -4.69
CA THR A 190 -4.10 21.99 -4.13
C THR A 190 -2.69 22.21 -4.71
N THR A 191 -1.85 21.18 -4.68
CA THR A 191 -0.46 21.26 -5.17
C THR A 191 -0.39 21.57 -6.67
N ARG A 192 -1.33 21.07 -7.46
CA ARG A 192 -1.49 21.46 -8.88
C ARG A 192 -1.82 22.93 -9.06
N SER A 193 -2.76 23.44 -8.27
CA SER A 193 -3.15 24.86 -8.31
C SER A 193 -1.98 25.78 -7.95
N LEU A 194 -1.16 25.36 -6.98
CA LEU A 194 0.05 26.07 -6.57
C LEU A 194 1.22 25.90 -7.55
N SER A 195 1.13 24.99 -8.50
CA SER A 195 2.13 24.74 -9.56
C SER A 195 1.56 25.04 -10.95
N PRO A 196 1.07 26.26 -11.22
CA PRO A 196 0.25 26.57 -12.40
C PRO A 196 0.99 26.40 -13.73
N HIS A 197 2.32 26.39 -13.71
CA HIS A 197 3.14 26.18 -14.89
C HIS A 197 3.38 24.71 -15.23
N GLN A 198 3.12 23.77 -14.31
CA GLN A 198 3.39 22.33 -14.48
C GLN A 198 2.37 21.40 -13.78
N PRO A 199 1.05 21.64 -13.90
CA PRO A 199 0.06 20.83 -13.19
C PRO A 199 0.07 19.36 -13.60
N TYR A 200 0.37 19.06 -14.88
CA TYR A 200 0.51 17.70 -15.38
C TYR A 200 1.68 16.96 -14.73
N GLN A 201 2.80 17.65 -14.48
CA GLN A 201 3.96 17.03 -13.85
C GLN A 201 3.71 16.70 -12.38
N VAL A 202 2.90 17.50 -11.68
CA VAL A 202 2.42 17.18 -10.33
C VAL A 202 1.58 15.91 -10.36
N ASP A 203 0.62 15.80 -11.29
CA ASP A 203 -0.21 14.61 -11.44
C ASP A 203 0.65 13.35 -11.67
N GLN A 204 1.59 13.42 -12.61
CA GLN A 204 2.51 12.32 -12.91
C GLN A 204 3.35 11.91 -11.69
N LEU A 205 3.91 12.88 -10.95
CA LEU A 205 4.72 12.60 -9.77
C LEU A 205 3.90 11.92 -8.66
N CYS A 206 2.71 12.46 -8.35
CA CYS A 206 1.88 11.95 -7.26
C CYS A 206 1.21 10.62 -7.60
N LEU A 207 0.67 10.49 -8.82
CA LEU A 207 -0.03 9.28 -9.28
C LEU A 207 0.93 8.15 -9.63
N ARG A 208 2.21 8.43 -9.86
CA ARG A 208 3.26 7.39 -9.90
C ARG A 208 3.29 6.53 -8.63
N CYS A 209 2.97 7.10 -7.46
CA CYS A 209 2.94 6.37 -6.19
C CYS A 209 1.54 5.85 -5.85
N HIS A 210 0.48 6.63 -6.13
CA HIS A 210 -0.89 6.32 -5.71
C HIS A 210 -1.72 5.54 -6.74
N SER A 211 -1.30 5.57 -8.01
CA SER A 211 -1.93 4.90 -9.15
C SER A 211 -0.88 4.35 -10.14
N PRO A 212 0.16 3.63 -9.67
CA PRO A 212 1.35 3.29 -10.45
C PRO A 212 1.02 2.52 -11.74
N LEU A 213 0.05 1.61 -11.73
CA LEU A 213 -0.28 0.84 -12.94
C LEU A 213 -0.80 1.72 -14.07
N ALA A 214 -1.67 2.68 -13.75
CA ALA A 214 -2.24 3.58 -14.74
C ALA A 214 -1.17 4.51 -15.31
N GLU A 215 -0.36 5.10 -14.44
CA GLU A 215 0.74 5.98 -14.88
C GLU A 215 1.68 5.21 -15.81
N ARG A 216 2.13 4.01 -15.41
CA ARG A 216 3.11 3.25 -16.20
C ARG A 216 2.52 2.78 -17.52
N GLN A 217 1.26 2.34 -17.52
CA GLN A 217 0.58 1.90 -18.73
C GLN A 217 0.36 3.06 -19.71
N ALA A 218 -0.07 4.21 -19.22
CA ALA A 218 -0.32 5.37 -20.06
C ALA A 218 0.98 5.91 -20.66
N LEU A 219 2.05 6.01 -19.87
CA LEU A 219 3.38 6.39 -20.35
C LEU A 219 3.91 5.41 -21.40
N ALA A 220 3.81 4.09 -21.15
CA ALA A 220 4.24 3.07 -22.10
C ALA A 220 3.48 3.15 -23.44
N ASN A 221 2.21 3.55 -23.39
CA ASN A 221 1.35 3.72 -24.55
C ASN A 221 1.38 5.12 -25.17
N ASN A 222 2.23 6.04 -24.66
CA ASN A 222 2.27 7.44 -25.07
C ASN A 222 0.87 8.12 -25.02
N ALA A 223 0.09 7.77 -23.99
CA ALA A 223 -1.24 8.32 -23.72
C ALA A 223 -1.16 9.39 -22.61
N PRO A 224 -2.01 10.43 -22.67
CA PRO A 224 -2.12 11.39 -21.57
C PRO A 224 -2.69 10.70 -20.33
N PHE A 225 -2.15 11.05 -19.17
CA PHE A 225 -2.64 10.58 -17.89
C PHE A 225 -2.55 11.68 -16.85
N ASP A 226 -3.69 12.03 -16.26
CA ASP A 226 -3.75 13.02 -15.21
C ASP A 226 -4.85 12.65 -14.19
N HIS A 227 -5.04 13.50 -13.19
CA HIS A 227 -6.07 13.24 -12.18
C HIS A 227 -7.51 13.26 -12.75
N PHE A 228 -7.78 13.84 -13.93
CA PHE A 228 -9.10 13.75 -14.56
C PHE A 228 -9.34 12.37 -15.19
N THR A 229 -8.27 11.63 -15.52
CA THR A 229 -8.39 10.25 -15.99
C THR A 229 -9.11 9.35 -14.99
N LEU A 230 -9.12 9.68 -13.69
CA LEU A 230 -9.91 8.98 -12.68
C LEU A 230 -11.42 9.01 -12.97
N TYR A 231 -11.93 9.93 -13.79
CA TYR A 231 -13.35 10.01 -14.15
C TYR A 231 -13.68 9.33 -15.48
N ALA A 232 -12.67 8.79 -16.18
CA ALA A 232 -12.87 8.04 -17.41
C ALA A 232 -13.53 6.68 -17.14
N THR A 233 -14.62 6.40 -17.84
CA THR A 233 -15.37 5.13 -17.79
C THR A 233 -15.71 4.65 -19.19
N PRO A 234 -15.95 3.34 -19.41
CA PRO A 234 -16.33 2.83 -20.71
C PRO A 234 -17.57 3.53 -21.29
N GLU A 235 -17.66 3.57 -22.61
CA GLU A 235 -18.85 4.09 -23.29
C GLU A 235 -20.10 3.30 -22.88
N GLY A 236 -21.20 4.00 -22.60
CA GLY A 236 -22.45 3.38 -22.17
C GLY A 236 -22.47 2.92 -20.70
N ALA A 237 -21.40 3.11 -19.92
CA ALA A 237 -21.41 2.82 -18.50
C ALA A 237 -22.49 3.64 -17.75
N PRO A 238 -23.12 3.10 -16.69
CA PRO A 238 -24.11 3.81 -15.87
C PRO A 238 -23.46 4.84 -14.92
N TYR A 239 -22.50 5.61 -15.43
CA TYR A 239 -21.81 6.67 -14.73
C TYR A 239 -21.87 7.95 -15.57
N LYS A 240 -22.40 9.03 -14.99
CA LYS A 240 -22.46 10.32 -15.67
C LYS A 240 -21.12 11.03 -15.48
N ASN A 241 -20.28 11.02 -16.52
CA ASN A 241 -19.00 11.73 -16.50
C ASN A 241 -19.22 13.24 -16.17
N PRO A 242 -18.68 13.74 -15.05
CA PRO A 242 -18.81 15.14 -14.65
C PRO A 242 -17.97 16.10 -15.50
N PHE A 243 -17.01 15.59 -16.29
CA PHE A 243 -16.09 16.38 -17.11
C PHE A 243 -16.13 15.97 -18.59
N PRO A 244 -17.30 16.05 -19.27
CA PRO A 244 -17.44 15.56 -20.65
C PRO A 244 -16.62 16.35 -21.68
N SER A 245 -16.17 17.56 -21.34
CA SER A 245 -15.31 18.40 -22.19
C SER A 245 -13.81 18.21 -21.93
N THR A 246 -13.43 17.43 -20.92
CA THR A 246 -12.03 17.15 -20.60
C THR A 246 -11.60 15.88 -21.33
N PRO A 247 -10.66 15.96 -22.30
CA PRO A 247 -10.27 14.81 -23.12
C PRO A 247 -9.82 13.60 -22.30
N GLU A 248 -9.05 13.83 -21.23
CA GLU A 248 -8.47 12.82 -20.34
C GLU A 248 -9.55 12.05 -19.56
N ALA A 249 -10.74 12.63 -19.38
CA ALA A 249 -11.90 11.95 -18.78
C ALA A 249 -12.75 11.19 -19.82
N GLY A 250 -12.34 11.16 -21.09
CA GLY A 250 -13.07 10.50 -22.17
C GLY A 250 -13.04 8.97 -22.08
N SER A 251 -14.02 8.30 -22.71
CA SER A 251 -14.17 6.84 -22.66
C SER A 251 -13.00 6.07 -23.29
N GLN A 252 -12.25 6.70 -24.20
CA GLN A 252 -11.03 6.12 -24.78
C GLN A 252 -9.92 5.89 -23.74
N TYR A 253 -9.98 6.55 -22.57
CA TYR A 253 -9.04 6.40 -21.47
C TYR A 253 -9.59 5.57 -20.30
N ALA A 254 -10.74 4.90 -20.49
CA ALA A 254 -11.43 4.15 -19.45
C ALA A 254 -10.54 3.09 -18.77
N THR A 255 -9.67 2.39 -19.52
CA THR A 255 -8.74 1.40 -18.96
C THR A 255 -7.74 2.06 -18.00
N TYR A 256 -7.19 3.23 -18.34
CA TYR A 256 -6.30 3.97 -17.44
C TYR A 256 -7.06 4.49 -16.23
N GLY A 257 -8.30 4.94 -16.40
CA GLY A 257 -9.17 5.33 -15.29
C GLY A 257 -9.44 4.18 -14.32
N ALA A 258 -9.72 2.99 -14.85
CA ALA A 258 -9.90 1.77 -14.07
C ALA A 258 -8.62 1.42 -13.28
N LEU A 259 -7.46 1.36 -13.94
CA LEU A 259 -6.18 1.12 -13.28
C LEU A 259 -5.85 2.20 -12.23
N ALA A 260 -6.26 3.45 -12.45
CA ALA A 260 -5.94 4.55 -11.55
C ALA A 260 -6.71 4.46 -10.24
N ARG A 261 -8.01 4.16 -10.34
CA ARG A 261 -8.90 3.98 -9.19
C ARG A 261 -8.68 2.66 -8.43
N ASP A 262 -8.04 1.67 -9.08
CA ASP A 262 -7.59 0.43 -8.44
C ASP A 262 -6.41 0.64 -7.47
N GLY A 263 -5.81 1.84 -7.48
CA GLY A 263 -4.80 2.29 -6.52
C GLY A 263 -3.50 1.47 -6.61
N LEU A 264 -2.96 1.09 -5.44
CA LEU A 264 -1.87 0.12 -5.37
C LEU A 264 -2.45 -1.30 -5.47
N SER A 265 -2.71 -1.71 -6.72
CA SER A 265 -3.24 -3.03 -7.10
C SER A 265 -2.35 -4.19 -6.68
N CYS A 266 -2.90 -5.41 -6.66
CA CYS A 266 -2.15 -6.65 -6.45
C CYS A 266 -0.94 -6.75 -7.40
N ALA A 267 -1.14 -6.38 -8.67
CA ALA A 267 -0.08 -6.45 -9.68
C ALA A 267 1.09 -5.48 -9.41
N VAL A 268 0.94 -4.44 -8.59
CA VAL A 268 2.07 -3.57 -8.22
C VAL A 268 3.13 -4.37 -7.48
N CYS A 269 2.74 -5.14 -6.45
CA CYS A 269 3.69 -5.96 -5.71
C CYS A 269 4.11 -7.21 -6.49
N HIS A 270 3.15 -7.81 -7.20
CA HIS A 270 3.37 -9.07 -7.91
C HIS A 270 4.02 -8.90 -9.30
N ALA A 271 4.22 -7.71 -9.82
CA ALA A 271 4.91 -7.50 -11.11
C ALA A 271 6.31 -6.87 -10.97
N MET A 272 6.81 -6.65 -9.74
CA MET A 272 8.15 -6.10 -9.53
C MET A 272 9.24 -7.11 -9.90
N ALA A 273 9.94 -6.88 -11.00
CA ALA A 273 11.01 -7.75 -11.47
C ALA A 273 12.19 -6.97 -12.04
N PRO A 274 13.41 -7.56 -12.07
CA PRO A 274 14.52 -6.99 -12.82
C PRO A 274 14.16 -6.77 -14.30
N LYS A 275 14.76 -5.78 -14.94
CA LYS A 275 14.49 -5.46 -16.36
C LYS A 275 14.75 -6.63 -17.30
N GLU A 276 15.77 -7.42 -17.00
CA GLU A 276 16.17 -8.63 -17.74
C GLU A 276 15.37 -9.90 -17.35
N GLY A 277 14.28 -9.74 -16.58
CA GLY A 277 13.46 -10.82 -16.04
C GLY A 277 14.07 -11.52 -14.82
N GLN A 278 13.38 -12.56 -14.33
CA GLN A 278 13.85 -13.40 -13.21
C GLN A 278 15.03 -14.34 -13.63
N PRO A 279 15.84 -14.85 -12.69
CA PRO A 279 15.83 -14.54 -11.26
C PRO A 279 16.65 -13.29 -10.90
N TRP A 280 16.24 -12.59 -9.84
CA TRP A 280 17.08 -11.60 -9.15
C TRP A 280 18.38 -12.25 -8.64
N ASN A 281 19.50 -11.56 -8.84
CA ASN A 281 20.85 -12.04 -8.52
C ASN A 281 21.33 -11.70 -7.10
N GLY A 282 20.49 -11.06 -6.28
CA GLY A 282 20.84 -10.64 -4.92
C GLY A 282 21.65 -9.35 -4.82
N THR A 283 22.00 -8.72 -5.94
CA THR A 283 22.88 -7.55 -5.96
C THR A 283 22.31 -6.34 -6.71
N ASP A 284 21.37 -6.55 -7.63
CA ASP A 284 20.69 -5.46 -8.33
C ASP A 284 19.44 -4.98 -7.56
N TYR A 285 19.55 -3.90 -6.81
CA TYR A 285 18.43 -3.31 -6.06
C TYR A 285 17.65 -2.25 -6.85
N SER A 286 18.07 -1.96 -8.10
CA SER A 286 17.51 -0.87 -8.89
C SER A 286 16.04 -1.09 -9.23
N PHE A 287 15.59 -2.33 -9.35
CA PHE A 287 14.19 -2.62 -9.62
C PHE A 287 13.26 -2.38 -8.41
N PHE A 288 13.81 -2.31 -7.19
CA PHE A 288 13.05 -1.88 -6.00
C PHE A 288 13.14 -0.36 -5.83
N TYR A 289 14.36 0.17 -5.80
CA TYR A 289 14.64 1.53 -5.35
C TYR A 289 14.85 2.54 -6.49
N GLY A 290 14.82 2.07 -7.74
CA GLY A 290 15.06 2.84 -8.97
C GLY A 290 16.54 2.90 -9.35
N SER A 291 16.86 3.50 -10.48
CA SER A 291 18.23 3.80 -10.87
C SER A 291 18.48 5.30 -10.99
N ASP A 292 19.74 5.70 -10.80
CA ASP A 292 20.17 7.08 -11.03
C ASP A 292 19.93 7.42 -12.51
N GLY A 293 19.15 8.47 -12.79
CA GLY A 293 18.72 8.82 -14.14
C GLY A 293 17.20 8.73 -14.40
N ASP A 294 16.45 7.88 -13.68
CA ASP A 294 15.08 7.48 -14.07
C ASP A 294 14.03 8.56 -13.87
N LEU A 295 13.77 8.98 -12.63
CA LEU A 295 12.78 10.02 -12.31
C LEU A 295 13.47 11.36 -12.10
N PHE A 296 14.51 11.38 -11.25
CA PHE A 296 15.16 12.60 -10.81
C PHE A 296 16.38 13.04 -11.62
N GLY A 297 16.62 12.41 -12.77
CA GLY A 297 17.84 12.64 -13.54
C GLY A 297 19.04 11.98 -12.87
N ALA A 298 20.24 12.22 -13.40
CA ALA A 298 21.45 11.75 -12.76
C ALA A 298 21.72 12.52 -11.46
N THR A 299 22.62 11.99 -10.63
CA THR A 299 23.09 12.62 -9.38
C THR A 299 22.00 12.83 -8.32
N VAL A 300 21.08 11.87 -8.16
CA VAL A 300 20.04 11.90 -7.11
C VAL A 300 20.59 12.26 -5.73
N SER A 301 21.69 11.62 -5.30
CA SER A 301 22.33 11.91 -4.02
C SER A 301 22.73 13.38 -3.87
N ASP A 302 23.20 14.02 -4.95
CA ASP A 302 23.64 15.42 -4.95
C ASP A 302 22.48 16.42 -5.00
N ARG A 303 21.27 15.96 -5.34
CA ARG A 303 20.05 16.78 -5.24
C ARG A 303 19.46 16.78 -3.84
N LEU A 304 19.79 15.78 -3.02
CA LEU A 304 19.32 15.63 -1.64
C LEU A 304 20.13 16.42 -0.62
N VAL A 305 21.27 17.00 -1.03
CA VAL A 305 22.18 17.76 -0.15
C VAL A 305 22.67 19.03 -0.82
N SER A 306 23.00 20.03 -0.01
CA SER A 306 23.76 21.20 -0.45
C SER A 306 25.24 20.88 -0.63
N ALA A 307 25.99 21.82 -1.23
CA ALA A 307 27.44 21.67 -1.41
C ALA A 307 28.20 21.59 -0.07
N GLU A 308 27.66 22.17 1.00
CA GLU A 308 28.24 22.08 2.34
C GLU A 308 27.92 20.72 2.98
N GLU A 309 26.65 20.32 2.96
CA GLU A 309 26.20 19.04 3.51
C GLU A 309 26.89 17.84 2.84
N LYS A 310 27.16 17.90 1.53
CA LYS A 310 27.88 16.85 0.79
C LYS A 310 29.27 16.52 1.36
N LYS A 311 29.88 17.41 2.16
CA LYS A 311 31.16 17.14 2.83
C LYS A 311 31.05 16.12 3.96
N THR A 312 29.86 15.94 4.53
CA THR A 312 29.63 15.11 5.72
C THR A 312 28.50 14.09 5.55
N LEU A 313 27.58 14.30 4.61
CA LEU A 313 26.44 13.44 4.33
C LEU A 313 26.49 12.93 2.89
N THR A 314 26.31 11.63 2.71
CA THR A 314 26.14 11.00 1.38
C THR A 314 24.85 10.19 1.37
N PRO A 315 23.76 10.72 0.81
CA PRO A 315 22.51 9.98 0.72
C PRO A 315 22.59 8.82 -0.29
N PRO A 316 21.74 7.79 -0.16
CA PRO A 316 21.57 6.75 -1.16
C PRO A 316 21.29 7.32 -2.55
N SER A 317 21.92 6.77 -3.57
CA SER A 317 21.80 7.18 -4.98
C SER A 317 20.55 6.63 -5.66
N PHE A 318 19.49 6.39 -4.90
CA PHE A 318 18.27 5.76 -5.36
C PHE A 318 17.15 6.80 -5.34
N PRO A 319 16.37 6.93 -6.43
CA PRO A 319 15.34 7.96 -6.53
C PRO A 319 14.12 7.73 -5.65
N PHE A 320 13.90 6.53 -5.07
CA PHE A 320 12.87 6.22 -4.07
C PHE A 320 11.56 7.02 -4.19
N THR A 321 10.63 6.55 -5.02
CA THR A 321 9.34 7.23 -5.32
C THR A 321 8.40 6.26 -6.04
N SER A 322 8.18 5.08 -5.44
CA SER A 322 7.56 3.93 -6.14
C SER A 322 8.26 3.64 -7.47
N SER A 323 9.59 3.66 -7.46
CA SER A 323 10.37 3.60 -8.69
C SER A 323 10.28 2.27 -9.42
N MET A 324 10.04 1.21 -8.65
CA MET A 324 9.59 -0.13 -9.02
C MET A 324 9.59 -0.41 -10.52
N ASN A 325 10.47 -1.30 -10.96
CA ASN A 325 10.40 -1.81 -12.32
C ASN A 325 9.29 -2.87 -12.39
N LEU A 326 8.13 -2.44 -12.89
CA LEU A 326 6.96 -3.29 -13.07
C LEU A 326 6.99 -3.94 -14.45
N HIS A 327 6.67 -5.24 -14.51
CA HIS A 327 6.55 -6.03 -15.74
C HIS A 327 5.06 -6.35 -16.01
N PRO A 328 4.37 -5.59 -16.87
CA PRO A 328 2.96 -5.84 -17.18
C PRO A 328 2.74 -7.24 -17.75
N GLY A 329 1.63 -7.88 -17.41
CA GLY A 329 1.29 -9.25 -17.84
C GLY A 329 1.87 -10.37 -16.97
N ALA A 330 2.96 -10.10 -16.23
CA ALA A 330 3.60 -11.05 -15.32
C ALA A 330 3.12 -10.94 -13.87
N ILE A 331 2.82 -12.09 -13.26
CA ILE A 331 2.49 -12.22 -11.83
C ILE A 331 3.50 -13.15 -11.17
N LEU A 332 4.21 -12.62 -10.18
CA LEU A 332 5.27 -13.28 -9.43
C LEU A 332 4.67 -13.82 -8.14
N GLY A 333 4.65 -15.14 -7.97
CA GLY A 333 4.24 -15.81 -6.74
C GLY A 333 5.41 -15.96 -5.76
N PRO A 334 5.16 -15.92 -4.43
CA PRO A 334 6.19 -16.11 -3.42
C PRO A 334 6.67 -17.57 -3.27
N ASP A 335 5.91 -18.52 -3.84
CA ASP A 335 6.14 -19.97 -3.70
C ASP A 335 6.46 -20.65 -5.03
N PHE A 336 7.10 -21.82 -4.94
CA PHE A 336 7.27 -22.75 -6.07
C PHE A 336 6.08 -23.70 -6.25
N GLY A 337 5.97 -24.28 -7.45
CA GLY A 337 4.96 -25.31 -7.75
C GLY A 337 3.53 -24.79 -7.72
N LEU A 338 3.34 -23.52 -8.08
CA LEU A 338 2.03 -22.92 -8.25
C LEU A 338 1.40 -23.40 -9.58
N ASN A 339 0.07 -23.49 -9.62
CA ASN A 339 -0.63 -23.92 -10.82
C ASN A 339 -0.81 -22.73 -11.78
N ALA A 340 -0.11 -22.73 -12.91
CA ALA A 340 -0.16 -21.66 -13.89
C ALA A 340 -1.43 -21.69 -14.78
N LYS A 341 -2.17 -22.81 -14.86
CA LYS A 341 -3.28 -22.94 -15.81
C LYS A 341 -4.43 -21.94 -15.58
N PRO A 342 -4.96 -21.78 -14.34
CA PRO A 342 -6.02 -20.80 -14.08
C PRO A 342 -5.56 -19.36 -14.34
N MET A 343 -4.29 -19.08 -14.04
CA MET A 343 -3.66 -17.78 -14.29
C MET A 343 -3.61 -17.49 -15.79
N ALA A 344 -3.07 -18.42 -16.59
CA ALA A 344 -3.02 -18.27 -18.04
C ALA A 344 -4.41 -18.17 -18.68
N ALA A 345 -5.40 -18.89 -18.14
CA ALA A 345 -6.80 -18.78 -18.55
C ALA A 345 -7.40 -17.40 -18.26
N ALA A 346 -6.95 -16.74 -17.19
CA ALA A 346 -7.29 -15.35 -16.85
C ALA A 346 -6.42 -14.31 -17.57
N GLY A 347 -5.51 -14.73 -18.46
CA GLY A 347 -4.63 -13.82 -19.19
C GLY A 347 -3.39 -13.38 -18.43
N VAL A 348 -3.03 -14.02 -17.33
CA VAL A 348 -1.86 -13.65 -16.52
C VAL A 348 -0.81 -14.76 -16.51
N SER A 349 0.46 -14.41 -16.71
CA SER A 349 1.55 -15.39 -16.59
C SER A 349 1.91 -15.52 -15.11
N LEU A 350 2.31 -16.73 -14.69
CA LEU A 350 2.67 -17.00 -13.30
C LEU A 350 4.12 -17.44 -13.21
N GLU A 351 4.94 -16.61 -12.58
CA GLU A 351 6.33 -16.90 -12.29
C GLU A 351 6.54 -17.10 -10.79
N THR A 352 7.67 -17.68 -10.38
CA THR A 352 8.07 -17.66 -8.97
C THR A 352 9.12 -16.58 -8.77
N ALA A 353 8.88 -15.70 -7.80
CA ALA A 353 9.86 -14.69 -7.40
C ALA A 353 11.21 -15.35 -7.04
N ALA A 354 12.30 -14.75 -7.52
CA ALA A 354 13.63 -15.24 -7.21
C ALA A 354 13.89 -15.33 -5.70
N HIS A 355 14.67 -16.35 -5.35
CA HIS A 355 15.13 -16.57 -3.99
C HIS A 355 16.63 -16.31 -3.93
N VAL A 356 17.04 -15.46 -3.00
CA VAL A 356 18.44 -15.23 -2.66
C VAL A 356 18.64 -15.79 -1.26
N ASP A 357 19.62 -16.67 -1.10
CA ASP A 357 19.87 -17.42 0.14
C ASP A 357 18.64 -18.16 0.70
N GLY A 358 17.73 -18.59 -0.19
CA GLY A 358 16.51 -19.31 0.18
C GLY A 358 15.32 -18.44 0.56
N HIS A 359 15.42 -17.11 0.44
CA HIS A 359 14.36 -16.16 0.76
C HIS A 359 13.82 -15.46 -0.50
N SER A 360 12.51 -15.54 -0.72
CA SER A 360 11.83 -14.76 -1.77
C SER A 360 11.76 -13.29 -1.36
N TYR A 361 12.10 -12.37 -2.27
CA TYR A 361 11.97 -10.94 -1.99
C TYR A 361 10.52 -10.52 -1.73
N LEU A 362 9.51 -11.27 -2.21
CA LEU A 362 8.10 -11.02 -1.91
C LEU A 362 7.75 -11.22 -0.42
N ARG A 363 8.62 -11.91 0.33
CA ARG A 363 8.50 -12.11 1.78
C ARG A 363 9.44 -11.20 2.58
N ASP A 364 10.18 -10.34 1.91
CA ASP A 364 11.18 -9.45 2.50
C ASP A 364 10.68 -8.00 2.57
N SER A 365 11.06 -7.27 3.61
CA SER A 365 10.72 -5.86 3.80
C SER A 365 11.14 -4.95 2.62
N MET A 366 12.07 -5.38 1.74
CA MET A 366 12.45 -4.66 0.51
C MET A 366 11.25 -4.20 -0.33
N VAL A 367 10.22 -5.04 -0.46
CA VAL A 367 8.98 -4.70 -1.18
C VAL A 367 8.30 -3.48 -0.58
N CYS A 368 8.28 -3.38 0.76
CA CYS A 368 7.76 -2.22 1.46
C CYS A 368 8.68 -1.00 1.28
N GLY A 369 10.01 -1.21 1.27
CA GLY A 369 11.01 -0.17 1.08
C GLY A 369 10.90 0.59 -0.25
N ALA A 370 10.39 -0.06 -1.29
CA ALA A 370 10.12 0.57 -2.58
C ALA A 370 8.99 1.64 -2.54
N CYS A 371 8.16 1.64 -1.48
CA CYS A 371 7.10 2.65 -1.26
C CYS A 371 7.31 3.50 0.01
N HIS A 372 7.99 2.96 1.02
CA HIS A 372 8.12 3.57 2.36
C HIS A 372 9.43 4.34 2.54
N VAL A 373 9.98 4.81 1.41
CA VAL A 373 10.93 5.90 1.28
C VAL A 373 10.39 6.78 0.16
N VAL A 374 10.05 8.03 0.48
CA VAL A 374 9.44 8.96 -0.47
C VAL A 374 10.33 10.17 -0.57
N ILE A 375 10.83 10.44 -1.77
CA ILE A 375 11.60 11.64 -2.08
C ILE A 375 10.73 12.57 -2.94
N LEU A 376 10.64 13.85 -2.57
CA LEU A 376 9.89 14.84 -3.35
C LEU A 376 10.78 16.03 -3.72
N PRO A 377 10.57 16.66 -4.89
CA PRO A 377 11.25 17.90 -5.25
C PRO A 377 10.86 19.07 -4.35
N LYS A 378 11.85 19.88 -3.97
CA LYS A 378 11.70 21.18 -3.30
C LYS A 378 11.47 22.25 -4.37
N VAL A 379 10.24 22.38 -4.86
CA VAL A 379 9.86 23.30 -5.93
C VAL A 379 9.54 24.68 -5.34
N PRO A 380 10.31 25.74 -5.70
CA PRO A 380 10.01 27.09 -5.24
C PRO A 380 8.58 27.52 -5.60
N THR A 381 7.93 28.27 -4.72
CA THR A 381 6.53 28.69 -4.90
C THR A 381 6.33 29.53 -6.18
N ASN A 382 7.36 30.25 -6.62
CA ASN A 382 7.35 31.07 -7.85
C ASN A 382 8.02 30.40 -9.06
N TYR A 383 8.30 29.09 -9.00
CA TYR A 383 8.97 28.32 -10.05
C TYR A 383 8.23 28.43 -11.38
N ARG A 384 8.98 28.74 -12.44
CA ARG A 384 8.47 28.81 -13.83
C ARG A 384 9.59 28.49 -14.83
N PRO A 385 9.25 28.02 -16.05
CA PRO A 385 10.25 27.64 -17.05
C PRO A 385 11.27 28.75 -17.33
N GLY A 386 12.56 28.42 -17.28
CA GLY A 386 13.67 29.33 -17.59
C GLY A 386 13.86 30.49 -16.59
N MET A 387 13.20 30.44 -15.43
CA MET A 387 13.32 31.46 -14.39
C MET A 387 14.76 31.61 -13.90
N PRO A 388 15.28 32.85 -13.72
CA PRO A 388 16.56 33.07 -13.07
C PRO A 388 16.57 32.53 -11.63
N ILE A 389 17.61 31.78 -11.26
CA ILE A 389 17.76 31.23 -9.90
C ILE A 389 17.86 32.36 -8.86
N SER A 390 18.38 33.53 -9.25
CA SER A 390 18.42 34.72 -8.39
C SER A 390 17.05 35.27 -8.00
N GLU A 391 15.98 34.83 -8.67
CA GLU A 391 14.60 35.20 -8.34
C GLU A 391 13.91 34.16 -7.46
N ALA A 392 14.55 33.03 -7.15
CA ALA A 392 13.98 32.04 -6.24
C ALA A 392 13.72 32.67 -4.86
N SER A 393 12.66 32.22 -4.19
CA SER A 393 12.32 32.70 -2.85
C SER A 393 13.48 32.49 -1.87
N GLU A 394 13.49 33.27 -0.78
CA GLU A 394 14.62 33.35 0.16
C GLU A 394 15.04 31.99 0.75
N GLY A 395 14.12 31.06 0.93
CA GLY A 395 14.40 29.72 1.47
C GLY A 395 14.97 28.73 0.46
N TYR A 396 15.15 29.11 -0.81
CA TYR A 396 15.83 28.27 -1.80
C TYR A 396 17.32 28.12 -1.45
N GLU A 397 17.76 26.87 -1.30
CA GLU A 397 19.16 26.51 -1.19
C GLU A 397 19.61 25.77 -2.45
N ARG A 398 20.74 26.20 -3.03
CA ARG A 398 21.29 25.58 -4.24
C ARG A 398 21.81 24.16 -3.90
N PRO A 399 21.27 23.09 -4.51
CA PRO A 399 21.75 21.74 -4.24
C PRO A 399 23.13 21.49 -4.86
N ALA A 400 23.86 20.49 -4.35
CA ALA A 400 25.22 20.15 -4.82
C ALA A 400 25.28 19.73 -6.30
N SER A 401 24.15 19.31 -6.86
CA SER A 401 23.94 18.94 -8.27
C SER A 401 23.86 20.15 -9.22
N CYS A 402 23.58 21.34 -8.71
CA CYS A 402 23.40 22.55 -9.51
C CYS A 402 24.74 23.29 -9.74
N ASP A 403 25.31 23.16 -10.94
CA ASP A 403 26.57 23.81 -11.30
C ASP A 403 26.52 25.33 -11.09
N ALA A 404 27.57 25.92 -10.53
CA ALA A 404 27.63 27.34 -10.22
C ALA A 404 27.46 28.26 -11.45
N SER A 405 27.79 27.78 -12.66
CA SER A 405 27.58 28.50 -13.91
C SER A 405 26.12 28.49 -14.38
N GLN A 406 25.29 27.57 -13.86
CA GLN A 406 23.86 27.56 -14.15
C GLN A 406 23.17 28.70 -13.39
N THR A 407 22.55 29.59 -14.15
CA THR A 407 21.91 30.82 -13.65
C THR A 407 20.38 30.81 -13.75
N THR A 408 19.80 29.81 -14.43
CA THR A 408 18.36 29.64 -14.60
C THR A 408 17.93 28.21 -14.27
N PHE A 409 16.67 28.05 -13.86
CA PHE A 409 15.99 26.76 -13.83
C PHE A 409 15.75 26.22 -15.25
N ASP A 410 15.31 24.97 -15.34
CA ASP A 410 15.05 24.27 -16.60
C ASP A 410 14.10 25.06 -17.51
N ALA A 411 14.48 25.20 -18.79
CA ALA A 411 13.75 26.00 -19.76
C ALA A 411 12.38 25.41 -20.13
N ASN A 412 12.16 24.12 -19.87
CA ASN A 412 10.88 23.45 -20.07
C ASN A 412 10.08 23.35 -18.75
N GLY A 413 10.65 23.80 -17.63
CA GLY A 413 10.09 23.70 -16.28
C GLY A 413 10.00 22.29 -15.72
N ASN A 414 10.84 21.36 -16.19
CA ASN A 414 10.83 19.99 -15.69
C ASN A 414 11.51 19.89 -14.32
N PHE A 415 10.79 20.22 -13.24
CA PHE A 415 11.35 20.24 -11.88
C PHE A 415 11.81 18.86 -11.39
N THR A 416 11.26 17.76 -11.93
CA THR A 416 11.77 16.42 -11.62
C THR A 416 13.13 16.15 -12.25
N LYS A 417 13.54 16.81 -13.33
CA LYS A 417 14.86 16.59 -13.98
C LYS A 417 15.85 17.73 -13.80
N ASP A 418 15.38 18.87 -13.31
CA ASP A 418 16.19 20.06 -13.11
C ASP A 418 17.24 19.83 -11.99
N PRO A 419 18.55 19.87 -12.30
CA PRO A 419 19.61 19.69 -11.29
C PRO A 419 19.65 20.83 -10.27
N CYS A 420 18.97 21.96 -10.54
CA CYS A 420 18.85 23.07 -9.61
C CYS A 420 17.60 23.01 -8.74
N VAL A 421 16.72 22.01 -8.92
CA VAL A 421 15.65 21.75 -7.97
C VAL A 421 16.14 20.69 -6.97
N ALA A 422 16.26 21.06 -5.70
CA ALA A 422 16.66 20.13 -4.63
C ALA A 422 15.57 19.07 -4.38
N LEU A 423 15.93 18.01 -3.66
CA LEU A 423 15.05 16.93 -3.23
C LEU A 423 14.99 16.89 -1.70
N ALA A 424 13.89 16.37 -1.15
CA ALA A 424 13.70 16.13 0.28
C ALA A 424 13.13 14.73 0.52
N TYR A 425 13.44 14.14 1.67
CA TYR A 425 12.70 12.97 2.14
C TYR A 425 11.39 13.43 2.77
N GLU A 426 10.26 13.02 2.20
CA GLU A 426 8.93 13.19 2.82
C GLU A 426 8.63 12.06 3.81
N GLN A 427 9.10 10.85 3.51
CA GLN A 427 8.94 9.68 4.36
C GLN A 427 10.21 8.83 4.35
N THR A 428 10.61 8.32 5.53
CA THR A 428 11.80 7.48 5.70
C THR A 428 11.53 6.22 6.54
N THR A 429 10.27 5.81 6.71
CA THR A 429 9.85 4.66 7.55
C THR A 429 10.68 3.39 7.34
N TYR A 430 11.01 3.06 6.09
CA TYR A 430 11.84 1.88 5.81
C TYR A 430 13.29 2.05 6.26
N PHE A 431 13.87 3.26 6.14
CA PHE A 431 15.19 3.55 6.68
C PHE A 431 15.20 3.54 8.21
N GLU A 432 14.15 4.06 8.84
CA GLU A 432 13.97 4.00 10.30
C GLU A 432 13.96 2.54 10.78
N TRP A 433 13.27 1.65 10.05
CA TRP A 433 13.27 0.21 10.33
C TRP A 433 14.61 -0.44 10.08
N LEU A 434 15.24 -0.16 8.94
CA LEU A 434 16.52 -0.77 8.57
C LEU A 434 17.65 -0.36 9.54
N ASN A 435 17.57 0.84 10.11
CA ASN A 435 18.51 1.31 11.13
C ASN A 435 18.15 0.91 12.58
N SER A 436 17.09 0.13 12.82
CA SER A 436 16.70 -0.34 14.16
C SER A 436 17.26 -1.74 14.50
N GLY A 437 16.89 -2.30 15.66
CA GLY A 437 17.22 -3.68 16.04
C GLY A 437 16.31 -4.76 15.41
N TYR A 438 15.25 -4.35 14.69
CA TYR A 438 14.23 -5.27 14.16
C TYR A 438 14.69 -6.10 12.96
N PRO A 439 15.44 -5.55 11.98
CA PRO A 439 15.97 -6.34 10.87
C PRO A 439 16.83 -7.52 11.34
N ASP A 440 17.69 -7.30 12.34
CA ASP A 440 18.58 -8.33 12.90
C ASP A 440 17.81 -9.46 13.61
N SER A 441 16.62 -9.14 14.12
CA SER A 441 15.72 -10.09 14.78
C SER A 441 14.82 -10.89 13.85
N LYS A 442 14.97 -10.69 12.53
CA LYS A 442 14.12 -11.27 11.48
C LYS A 442 12.66 -10.83 11.53
N THR A 443 12.35 -9.74 12.23
CA THR A 443 11.01 -9.14 12.23
C THR A 443 10.86 -8.24 11.00
N THR A 444 9.98 -8.62 10.08
CA THR A 444 9.77 -7.90 8.81
C THR A 444 8.58 -6.93 8.88
N CYS A 445 8.52 -5.98 7.95
CA CYS A 445 7.35 -5.11 7.78
C CYS A 445 6.07 -5.95 7.60
N GLN A 446 6.14 -7.01 6.81
CA GLN A 446 5.03 -7.94 6.60
C GLN A 446 4.64 -8.69 7.87
N GLY A 447 5.58 -9.01 8.76
CA GLY A 447 5.27 -9.62 10.06
C GLY A 447 4.31 -8.77 10.89
N CYS A 448 4.50 -7.45 10.92
CA CYS A 448 3.62 -6.51 11.65
C CYS A 448 2.37 -6.14 10.86
N HIS A 449 2.50 -5.79 9.58
CA HIS A 449 1.44 -5.17 8.78
C HIS A 449 0.65 -6.15 7.89
N MET A 450 1.11 -7.40 7.79
CA MET A 450 0.52 -8.46 6.96
C MET A 450 0.62 -9.81 7.70
N PRO A 451 -0.04 -9.97 8.86
CA PRO A 451 0.16 -11.12 9.75
C PRO A 451 -0.04 -12.45 9.00
N LEU A 452 0.78 -13.44 9.35
CA LEU A 452 0.79 -14.74 8.69
C LEU A 452 -0.41 -15.59 9.10
N THR A 453 -1.15 -16.09 8.12
CA THR A 453 -2.18 -17.12 8.27
C THR A 453 -1.59 -18.49 7.90
N SER A 454 -1.88 -19.54 8.68
CA SER A 454 -1.33 -20.89 8.50
C SER A 454 -2.40 -21.98 8.55
N PRO A 455 -2.30 -23.09 7.78
CA PRO A 455 -3.20 -24.24 7.90
C PRO A 455 -3.20 -24.93 9.27
N SER A 456 -2.16 -24.68 10.06
CA SER A 456 -2.05 -25.17 11.44
C SER A 456 -2.65 -24.20 12.48
N SER A 457 -3.12 -23.03 12.03
CA SER A 457 -3.86 -22.10 12.87
C SER A 457 -5.07 -22.82 13.46
N PRO A 458 -5.23 -22.82 14.81
CA PRO A 458 -6.40 -23.43 15.46
C PRO A 458 -7.72 -22.74 15.08
N HIS A 459 -7.63 -21.60 14.38
CA HIS A 459 -8.76 -20.81 13.89
C HIS A 459 -9.09 -21.12 12.42
N ASP A 460 -8.13 -21.65 11.64
CA ASP A 460 -8.16 -21.57 10.16
C ASP A 460 -7.74 -22.90 9.50
N ASN A 461 -8.32 -24.03 9.90
CA ASN A 461 -7.94 -25.37 9.39
C ASN A 461 -8.12 -25.59 7.85
N ARG A 462 -8.55 -24.57 7.08
CA ARG A 462 -8.70 -24.56 5.62
C ARG A 462 -8.19 -23.24 5.04
N VAL A 463 -6.89 -23.17 4.77
CA VAL A 463 -6.27 -21.98 4.15
C VAL A 463 -5.91 -22.29 2.70
N TYR A 464 -6.89 -22.21 1.82
CA TYR A 464 -6.66 -22.26 0.38
C TYR A 464 -6.67 -20.85 -0.16
N VAL A 465 -5.59 -20.44 -0.83
CA VAL A 465 -5.41 -19.04 -1.25
C VAL A 465 -6.21 -18.67 -2.51
N ALA A 466 -7.02 -19.57 -3.06
CA ALA A 466 -7.89 -19.32 -4.21
C ALA A 466 -9.15 -20.20 -4.16
N GLN A 467 -10.26 -19.69 -4.69
CA GLN A 467 -11.52 -20.40 -4.88
C GLN A 467 -11.43 -21.39 -6.03
N TYR A 468 -12.13 -22.51 -5.86
CA TYR A 468 -12.44 -23.42 -6.94
C TYR A 468 -13.82 -24.03 -6.73
N ASN A 469 -14.71 -23.85 -7.71
CA ASN A 469 -16.05 -24.43 -7.72
C ASN A 469 -16.52 -24.69 -9.16
N ASP A 470 -17.62 -25.42 -9.32
CA ASP A 470 -18.12 -25.83 -10.64
C ASP A 470 -18.50 -24.66 -11.56
N ASP A 471 -18.83 -23.47 -11.01
CA ASP A 471 -19.14 -22.28 -11.84
C ASP A 471 -17.88 -21.66 -12.44
N LEU A 472 -16.71 -21.97 -11.88
CA LEU A 472 -15.40 -21.50 -12.33
C LEU A 472 -14.78 -22.39 -13.41
N ASP A 473 -15.18 -23.65 -13.50
CA ASP A 473 -14.61 -24.60 -14.48
C ASP A 473 -14.72 -24.12 -15.95
N PRO A 474 -15.83 -23.48 -16.38
CA PRO A 474 -15.92 -22.90 -17.72
C PRO A 474 -14.88 -21.81 -18.01
N PHE A 475 -14.40 -21.09 -16.99
CA PHE A 475 -13.50 -19.93 -17.12
C PHE A 475 -12.02 -20.28 -16.93
N TYR A 476 -11.67 -21.35 -16.20
CA TYR A 476 -10.27 -21.59 -15.81
C TYR A 476 -9.67 -22.94 -16.20
N GLN A 477 -10.47 -23.99 -16.45
CA GLN A 477 -10.06 -25.35 -16.84
C GLN A 477 -8.97 -26.04 -15.98
N GLY A 478 -9.28 -27.24 -15.46
CA GLY A 478 -8.24 -28.22 -15.12
C GLY A 478 -7.36 -27.88 -13.90
N SER A 479 -7.96 -27.36 -12.83
CA SER A 479 -7.28 -27.18 -11.55
C SER A 479 -7.11 -28.52 -10.81
N PRO A 480 -5.91 -28.84 -10.27
CA PRO A 480 -5.76 -29.92 -9.31
C PRO A 480 -6.49 -29.56 -8.01
N PRO A 481 -6.71 -30.54 -7.11
CA PRO A 481 -7.28 -30.28 -5.80
C PRO A 481 -6.56 -29.12 -5.09
N PRO A 482 -7.29 -28.23 -4.41
CA PRO A 482 -6.67 -27.09 -3.77
C PRO A 482 -5.69 -27.58 -2.70
N VAL A 483 -4.55 -26.88 -2.57
CA VAL A 483 -3.48 -27.21 -1.61
C VAL A 483 -3.46 -26.11 -0.55
N ALA A 484 -3.59 -26.50 0.72
CA ALA A 484 -3.54 -25.56 1.82
C ALA A 484 -2.14 -24.94 1.92
N ARG A 485 -2.06 -23.62 2.10
CA ARG A 485 -0.81 -22.84 2.12
C ARG A 485 -0.84 -21.82 3.25
N GLU A 486 0.35 -21.40 3.66
CA GLU A 486 0.50 -20.21 4.49
C GLU A 486 0.50 -18.97 3.59
N TYR A 487 -0.11 -17.89 4.04
CA TYR A 487 -0.06 -16.61 3.33
C TYR A 487 -0.12 -15.44 4.31
N ASN A 488 0.51 -14.34 3.93
CA ASN A 488 0.43 -13.09 4.66
C ASN A 488 -0.89 -12.39 4.33
N ARG A 489 -1.64 -11.96 5.34
CA ARG A 489 -2.88 -11.19 5.15
C ARG A 489 -2.60 -9.89 4.41
N HIS A 490 -3.48 -9.48 3.51
CA HIS A 490 -3.28 -8.28 2.69
C HIS A 490 -3.99 -7.06 3.27
N THR A 491 -4.10 -6.98 4.59
CA THR A 491 -4.78 -5.86 5.26
C THR A 491 -4.08 -4.55 4.95
N LEU A 492 -2.73 -4.51 4.96
CA LEU A 492 -1.91 -3.39 4.47
C LEU A 492 -2.37 -2.03 5.00
N LEU A 493 -2.58 -1.97 6.31
CA LEU A 493 -3.17 -0.82 7.00
C LEU A 493 -2.10 0.02 7.67
N GLY A 494 -2.33 1.33 7.68
CA GLY A 494 -1.71 2.23 8.65
C GLY A 494 -2.73 2.59 9.73
N ILE A 495 -2.27 3.18 10.83
CA ILE A 495 -3.16 3.77 11.84
C ILE A 495 -3.80 5.03 11.22
N ASN A 496 -4.86 4.90 10.42
CA ASN A 496 -5.56 6.02 9.79
C ASN A 496 -7.08 5.81 9.85
N LEU A 497 -7.61 5.82 11.07
CA LEU A 497 -9.00 5.51 11.32
C LEU A 497 -9.96 6.56 10.73
N PHE A 498 -9.62 7.85 10.74
CA PHE A 498 -10.50 8.91 10.22
C PHE A 498 -10.73 8.84 8.71
N VAL A 499 -9.67 8.63 7.90
CA VAL A 499 -9.86 8.41 6.45
C VAL A 499 -10.63 7.12 6.20
N HIS A 500 -10.37 6.09 7.02
CA HIS A 500 -11.10 4.84 6.92
C HIS A 500 -12.60 4.99 7.26
N GLU A 501 -12.96 5.83 8.22
CA GLU A 501 -14.36 6.21 8.49
C GLU A 501 -14.97 7.03 7.34
N MET A 502 -14.19 7.89 6.66
CA MET A 502 -14.69 8.58 5.45
C MET A 502 -15.06 7.58 4.35
N PHE A 503 -14.25 6.54 4.12
CA PHE A 503 -14.59 5.47 3.18
C PHE A 503 -15.89 4.75 3.57
N GLN A 504 -16.12 4.53 4.86
CA GLN A 504 -17.31 3.86 5.36
C GLN A 504 -18.58 4.70 5.29
N GLN A 505 -18.49 6.01 5.56
CA GLN A 505 -19.65 6.90 5.65
C GLN A 505 -20.02 7.57 4.32
N PHE A 506 -19.09 7.61 3.37
CA PHE A 506 -19.28 8.21 2.04
C PHE A 506 -18.94 7.28 0.86
N PRO A 507 -19.34 5.98 0.88
CA PRO A 507 -18.95 5.02 -0.14
C PRO A 507 -19.51 5.37 -1.52
N ASP A 508 -20.68 6.01 -1.60
CA ASP A 508 -21.31 6.42 -2.87
C ASP A 508 -20.57 7.60 -3.54
N VAL A 509 -19.95 8.48 -2.74
CA VAL A 509 -19.20 9.63 -3.26
C VAL A 509 -17.80 9.18 -3.69
N LEU A 510 -17.20 8.25 -2.94
CA LEU A 510 -15.88 7.71 -3.21
C LEU A 510 -15.89 6.50 -4.15
N GLY A 511 -17.08 6.09 -4.59
CA GLY A 511 -17.30 5.05 -5.60
C GLY A 511 -16.85 3.66 -5.15
N LEU A 512 -17.19 3.23 -3.93
CA LEU A 512 -16.71 1.98 -3.31
C LEU A 512 -17.58 0.74 -3.59
N ASP A 513 -18.58 0.86 -4.48
CA ASP A 513 -19.45 -0.25 -4.85
C ASP A 513 -18.74 -1.23 -5.79
N PHE A 514 -18.43 -2.44 -5.29
CA PHE A 514 -17.71 -3.47 -6.05
C PHE A 514 -18.59 -4.27 -7.00
N TYR A 515 -19.86 -4.48 -6.68
CA TYR A 515 -20.73 -5.37 -7.43
C TYR A 515 -21.72 -4.60 -8.30
N LEU A 516 -22.24 -5.24 -9.35
CA LEU A 516 -23.19 -4.63 -10.29
C LEU A 516 -24.55 -4.30 -9.67
N SER A 517 -24.88 -4.99 -8.57
CA SER A 517 -26.07 -4.73 -7.76
C SER A 517 -25.76 -4.98 -6.28
N PRO A 518 -26.54 -4.41 -5.34
CA PRO A 518 -26.32 -4.61 -3.91
C PRO A 518 -26.33 -6.08 -3.45
N ASP A 519 -27.07 -6.93 -4.16
CA ASP A 519 -27.18 -8.36 -3.86
C ASP A 519 -26.23 -9.24 -4.71
N SER A 520 -25.57 -8.65 -5.71
CA SER A 520 -24.59 -9.36 -6.54
C SER A 520 -23.34 -9.68 -5.73
N ARG A 521 -22.83 -10.88 -5.94
CA ARG A 521 -21.66 -11.49 -5.31
C ARG A 521 -20.74 -12.14 -6.34
N VAL A 522 -21.20 -12.24 -7.59
CA VAL A 522 -20.34 -12.60 -8.71
C VAL A 522 -19.34 -11.45 -9.00
N PRO A 523 -18.03 -11.72 -9.04
CA PRO A 523 -17.02 -10.72 -9.39
C PRO A 523 -17.31 -10.03 -10.74
N PRO A 524 -17.18 -8.69 -10.84
CA PRO A 524 -17.50 -7.94 -12.06
C PRO A 524 -16.75 -8.42 -13.30
N TYR A 525 -15.48 -8.82 -13.13
CA TYR A 525 -14.65 -9.34 -14.21
C TYR A 525 -15.33 -10.49 -14.98
N LEU A 526 -16.02 -11.40 -14.28
CA LEU A 526 -16.67 -12.56 -14.88
C LEU A 526 -18.03 -12.27 -15.48
N GLN A 527 -18.57 -11.09 -15.18
CA GLN A 527 -19.79 -10.57 -15.79
C GLN A 527 -19.48 -9.64 -16.98
N SER A 528 -18.21 -9.26 -17.18
CA SER A 528 -17.80 -8.47 -18.34
C SER A 528 -18.05 -9.26 -19.64
N PRO A 529 -18.72 -8.67 -20.66
CA PRO A 529 -18.99 -9.35 -21.93
C PRO A 529 -17.73 -9.92 -22.61
N ASP A 530 -16.60 -9.23 -22.53
CA ASP A 530 -15.34 -9.67 -23.13
C ASP A 530 -14.76 -10.94 -22.49
N ILE A 531 -15.17 -11.25 -21.26
CA ILE A 531 -14.77 -12.44 -20.51
C ILE A 531 -15.86 -13.51 -20.58
N LEU A 532 -17.11 -13.13 -20.30
CA LEU A 532 -18.27 -14.01 -20.30
C LEU A 532 -18.47 -14.70 -21.66
N ASN A 533 -18.33 -13.95 -22.75
CA ASN A 533 -18.56 -14.45 -24.10
C ASN A 533 -17.29 -15.00 -24.76
N ARG A 534 -16.25 -15.31 -23.97
CA ARG A 534 -14.99 -15.83 -24.49
C ARG A 534 -14.58 -17.12 -23.78
N THR A 535 -14.01 -18.06 -24.53
CA THR A 535 -13.41 -19.25 -23.91
C THR A 535 -12.11 -18.89 -23.19
N PRO A 536 -11.73 -19.67 -22.16
CA PRO A 536 -10.37 -19.64 -21.64
C PRO A 536 -9.35 -19.93 -22.75
N ASN A 537 -8.07 -19.65 -22.48
CA ASN A 537 -7.01 -20.07 -23.38
C ASN A 537 -7.09 -21.59 -23.62
N LEU A 538 -7.23 -21.99 -24.88
CA LEU A 538 -7.41 -23.37 -25.33
C LEU A 538 -6.08 -24.10 -25.54
N VAL A 539 -4.96 -23.41 -25.35
CA VAL A 539 -3.61 -23.95 -25.51
C VAL A 539 -3.18 -24.62 -24.20
N PRO A 540 -2.78 -25.90 -24.23
CA PRO A 540 -2.51 -26.68 -23.01
C PRO A 540 -1.22 -26.28 -22.27
N ASN A 541 -0.34 -25.49 -22.89
CA ASN A 541 0.93 -25.04 -22.33
C ASN A 541 1.38 -23.72 -23.01
N PRO A 542 0.79 -22.56 -22.68
CA PRO A 542 1.30 -21.28 -23.19
C PRO A 542 2.75 -21.12 -22.71
N GLY A 543 3.68 -20.81 -23.61
CA GLY A 543 5.08 -20.53 -23.22
C GLY A 543 5.96 -21.71 -22.83
N ALA A 544 5.50 -22.97 -22.94
CA ALA A 544 6.32 -24.14 -22.58
C ALA A 544 6.71 -24.22 -21.09
N GLU A 545 6.00 -23.53 -20.19
CA GLU A 545 6.37 -23.27 -18.79
C GLU A 545 6.80 -24.49 -17.95
N ASP A 546 6.24 -25.67 -18.25
CA ASP A 546 6.61 -26.93 -17.61
C ASP A 546 7.92 -27.55 -18.16
N GLY A 547 8.66 -26.83 -19.00
CA GLY A 547 9.91 -27.27 -19.62
C GLY A 547 9.76 -28.43 -20.61
N ASN A 548 8.57 -28.60 -21.19
CA ASN A 548 8.28 -29.70 -22.12
C ASN A 548 7.31 -29.29 -23.25
N THR A 549 7.20 -30.13 -24.26
CA THR A 549 6.39 -29.90 -25.48
C THR A 549 5.08 -30.70 -25.49
N LYS A 550 4.56 -31.06 -24.32
CA LYS A 550 3.34 -31.87 -24.18
C LYS A 550 2.17 -31.24 -24.95
N GLY A 551 1.53 -32.04 -25.80
CA GLY A 551 0.43 -31.62 -26.69
C GLY A 551 0.84 -31.49 -28.16
N TRP A 552 2.13 -31.34 -28.45
CA TRP A 552 2.65 -31.26 -29.83
C TRP A 552 2.99 -32.64 -30.41
N SER A 553 2.76 -32.82 -31.71
CA SER A 553 2.82 -34.12 -32.40
C SER A 553 4.20 -34.58 -32.88
N GLU A 554 5.21 -33.69 -32.99
CA GLU A 554 6.54 -34.01 -33.52
C GLU A 554 7.65 -33.36 -32.68
N GLN A 555 8.38 -34.13 -31.87
CA GLN A 555 9.39 -33.62 -30.92
C GLN A 555 10.68 -33.12 -31.59
N SER A 556 10.93 -33.43 -32.88
CA SER A 556 12.17 -33.03 -33.55
C SER A 556 12.18 -31.56 -33.99
N ALA A 557 11.02 -30.97 -34.30
CA ALA A 557 10.90 -29.60 -34.78
C ALA A 557 10.55 -28.59 -33.68
N ILE A 558 10.24 -29.04 -32.47
CA ILE A 558 9.88 -28.18 -31.33
C ILE A 558 10.67 -28.56 -30.07
N ALA A 559 11.18 -27.57 -29.36
CA ALA A 559 11.81 -27.74 -28.05
C ALA A 559 11.31 -26.68 -27.06
N ALA A 560 11.24 -27.02 -25.78
CA ALA A 560 11.05 -26.05 -24.71
C ALA A 560 12.43 -25.65 -24.17
N VAL A 561 12.75 -24.36 -24.22
CA VAL A 561 14.07 -23.83 -23.87
C VAL A 561 13.97 -22.67 -22.89
N GLN A 562 14.90 -22.59 -21.94
CA GLN A 562 14.96 -21.47 -20.98
C GLN A 562 15.73 -20.26 -21.51
N LYS A 563 16.61 -20.53 -22.47
CA LYS A 563 17.59 -19.55 -22.95
C LYS A 563 18.18 -20.03 -24.26
N LEU A 564 18.40 -19.09 -25.18
CA LEU A 564 19.18 -19.29 -26.39
C LEU A 564 20.28 -18.22 -26.52
N PRO A 565 21.39 -18.51 -27.20
CA PRO A 565 22.34 -17.47 -27.58
C PRO A 565 21.68 -16.50 -28.56
N GLY A 566 21.84 -15.19 -28.32
CA GLY A 566 21.46 -14.12 -29.22
C GLY A 566 22.67 -13.31 -29.68
N ASP A 567 22.40 -12.21 -30.40
CA ASP A 567 23.45 -11.35 -30.96
C ASP A 567 24.37 -10.74 -29.89
N GLN A 568 25.65 -10.54 -30.24
CA GLN A 568 26.65 -9.87 -29.40
C GLN A 568 26.81 -10.46 -27.98
N GLY A 569 26.57 -11.76 -27.82
CA GLY A 569 26.69 -12.44 -26.53
C GLY A 569 25.51 -12.20 -25.58
N ARG A 570 24.45 -11.53 -26.04
CA ARG A 570 23.19 -11.44 -25.29
C ARG A 570 22.46 -12.78 -25.33
N SER A 571 21.58 -12.97 -24.37
CA SER A 571 20.80 -14.19 -24.20
C SER A 571 19.37 -13.90 -24.57
N ILE A 572 18.79 -14.68 -25.48
CA ILE A 572 17.34 -14.69 -25.66
C ILE A 572 16.75 -15.44 -24.47
N ARG A 573 15.80 -14.83 -23.79
CA ARG A 573 15.06 -15.35 -22.63
C ARG A 573 13.57 -15.36 -22.97
N PRO A 574 12.72 -16.10 -22.25
CA PRO A 574 11.27 -15.98 -22.37
C PRO A 574 10.80 -14.52 -22.30
N SER A 575 9.67 -14.22 -22.93
CA SER A 575 8.98 -12.95 -22.73
C SER A 575 8.42 -12.87 -21.30
N HIS A 576 7.85 -13.98 -20.82
CA HIS A 576 7.41 -14.17 -19.45
C HIS A 576 7.71 -15.60 -19.02
N GLY A 577 7.72 -15.87 -17.71
CA GLY A 577 7.85 -17.24 -17.22
C GLY A 577 9.27 -17.80 -17.35
N ARG A 578 9.37 -19.12 -17.45
CA ARG A 578 10.64 -19.86 -17.33
C ARG A 578 11.13 -20.46 -18.64
N TYR A 579 10.24 -20.77 -19.56
CA TYR A 579 10.57 -21.42 -20.82
C TYR A 579 9.90 -20.68 -21.98
N PHE A 580 10.30 -20.99 -23.20
CA PHE A 580 9.59 -20.64 -24.42
C PHE A 580 9.77 -21.77 -25.43
N PHE A 581 8.93 -21.82 -26.47
CA PHE A 581 9.07 -22.79 -27.54
C PHE A 581 10.07 -22.31 -28.58
N GLN A 582 11.01 -23.18 -28.95
CA GLN A 582 11.83 -23.05 -30.14
C GLN A 582 11.27 -23.99 -31.22
N LEU A 583 10.78 -23.42 -32.32
CA LEU A 583 10.34 -24.12 -33.52
C LEU A 583 11.42 -23.99 -34.60
N LYS A 584 11.80 -25.11 -35.23
CA LYS A 584 12.89 -25.19 -36.23
C LYS A 584 12.51 -26.11 -37.40
N GLU A 585 13.43 -26.28 -38.36
CA GLU A 585 13.27 -27.15 -39.53
C GLU A 585 12.42 -28.41 -39.28
N GLY A 586 11.38 -28.58 -40.09
CA GLY A 586 10.39 -29.66 -39.97
C GLY A 586 8.97 -29.13 -39.73
N SER A 587 8.10 -29.99 -39.19
CA SER A 587 6.72 -29.66 -38.84
C SER A 587 6.44 -29.90 -37.37
N ALA A 588 5.52 -29.14 -36.80
CA ALA A 588 4.99 -29.43 -35.46
C ALA A 588 3.49 -29.07 -35.46
N THR A 589 2.64 -29.92 -34.88
CA THR A 589 1.21 -29.63 -34.78
C THR A 589 0.70 -29.81 -33.37
N LEU A 590 -0.21 -28.92 -32.96
CA LEU A 590 -0.94 -28.97 -31.69
C LEU A 590 -2.43 -29.04 -32.01
N SER A 591 -3.07 -30.15 -31.65
CA SER A 591 -4.50 -30.37 -31.84
C SER A 591 -5.30 -29.99 -30.59
N ILE A 592 -6.40 -29.27 -30.79
CA ILE A 592 -7.30 -28.79 -29.74
C ILE A 592 -8.71 -29.29 -30.05
N ASP A 593 -9.26 -30.12 -29.16
CA ASP A 593 -10.66 -30.58 -29.25
C ASP A 593 -11.61 -29.50 -28.71
N LEU A 594 -12.68 -29.23 -29.46
CA LEU A 594 -13.71 -28.25 -29.09
C LEU A 594 -15.04 -28.91 -28.74
N GLY A 595 -15.03 -30.21 -28.44
CA GLY A 595 -16.23 -30.99 -28.12
C GLY A 595 -17.04 -30.42 -26.95
N ARG A 596 -16.37 -29.79 -25.98
CA ARG A 596 -17.01 -29.15 -24.83
C ARG A 596 -17.71 -27.82 -25.13
N TYR A 597 -17.45 -27.20 -26.29
CA TYR A 597 -17.98 -25.89 -26.67
C TYR A 597 -19.04 -25.94 -27.77
N GLN A 598 -19.51 -27.14 -28.11
CA GLN A 598 -20.35 -27.35 -29.29
C GLN A 598 -21.70 -26.65 -29.17
N ASP A 599 -22.30 -26.66 -27.99
CA ASP A 599 -23.57 -25.97 -27.74
C ASP A 599 -23.41 -24.44 -27.90
N ALA A 600 -22.30 -23.88 -27.43
CA ALA A 600 -21.99 -22.46 -27.59
C ALA A 600 -21.68 -22.10 -29.05
N LEU A 601 -20.95 -22.96 -29.76
CA LEU A 601 -20.66 -22.80 -31.20
C LEU A 601 -21.93 -22.86 -32.05
N GLN A 602 -22.86 -23.76 -31.74
CA GLN A 602 -24.16 -23.85 -32.42
C GLN A 602 -25.00 -22.60 -32.19
N LYS A 603 -25.02 -22.08 -30.95
CA LYS A 603 -25.76 -20.85 -30.61
C LYS A 603 -25.15 -19.60 -31.21
N GLY A 604 -23.82 -19.44 -31.11
CA GLY A 604 -23.10 -18.29 -31.66
C GLY A 604 -23.09 -18.28 -33.19
N GLY A 605 -23.15 -19.46 -33.80
CA GLY A 605 -23.20 -19.63 -35.25
C GLY A 605 -21.98 -19.03 -35.95
N GLY A 606 -22.15 -18.62 -37.21
CA GLY A 606 -21.11 -17.99 -38.03
C GLY A 606 -20.66 -16.60 -37.56
N LYS A 607 -21.19 -16.09 -36.44
CA LYS A 607 -20.73 -14.86 -35.78
C LYS A 607 -19.65 -15.14 -34.73
N THR A 608 -19.36 -16.42 -34.44
CA THR A 608 -18.26 -16.80 -33.56
C THR A 608 -16.93 -16.49 -34.24
N THR A 609 -15.98 -15.94 -33.48
CA THR A 609 -14.63 -15.63 -33.96
C THR A 609 -13.58 -16.37 -33.17
N LEU A 610 -12.62 -16.99 -33.85
CA LEU A 610 -11.37 -17.45 -33.27
C LEU A 610 -10.41 -16.26 -33.13
N LEU A 611 -9.98 -16.02 -31.90
CA LEU A 611 -8.87 -15.13 -31.54
C LEU A 611 -7.65 -16.00 -31.28
N TRP A 612 -6.52 -15.71 -31.93
CA TRP A 612 -5.29 -16.45 -31.70
C TRP A 612 -4.06 -15.59 -31.90
N GLY A 613 -2.96 -15.97 -31.26
CA GLY A 613 -1.73 -15.20 -31.30
C GLY A 613 -0.66 -15.77 -30.38
N ALA A 614 0.49 -15.12 -30.38
CA ALA A 614 1.63 -15.45 -29.54
C ALA A 614 2.53 -14.22 -29.40
N THR A 615 3.40 -14.25 -28.41
CA THR A 615 4.60 -13.42 -28.42
C THR A 615 5.67 -14.16 -29.22
N ALA A 616 6.07 -13.62 -30.35
CA ALA A 616 6.98 -14.28 -31.30
C ALA A 616 8.32 -13.55 -31.38
N TRP A 617 9.42 -14.28 -31.54
CA TRP A 617 10.74 -13.73 -31.84
C TRP A 617 11.29 -14.40 -33.09
N CYS A 618 11.81 -13.57 -34.01
CA CYS A 618 12.49 -14.04 -35.21
C CYS A 618 13.53 -13.03 -35.67
N ASP A 619 14.80 -13.39 -35.48
CA ASP A 619 15.98 -12.63 -35.93
C ASP A 619 16.51 -13.09 -37.30
N GLN A 620 15.89 -14.13 -37.89
CA GLN A 620 16.23 -14.63 -39.22
C GLN A 620 15.47 -13.90 -40.31
N LEU A 621 15.95 -13.97 -41.56
CA LEU A 621 15.27 -13.40 -42.74
C LEU A 621 13.92 -14.09 -43.06
N SER A 622 13.72 -15.31 -42.55
CA SER A 622 12.49 -16.08 -42.63
C SER A 622 12.37 -16.99 -41.40
N CYS A 623 11.16 -17.20 -40.92
CA CYS A 623 10.89 -17.81 -39.61
C CYS A 623 10.03 -19.08 -39.73
N GLY A 624 9.75 -19.55 -40.95
CA GLY A 624 8.72 -20.57 -41.17
C GLY A 624 7.31 -20.00 -41.01
N GLU A 625 6.32 -20.88 -41.15
CA GLU A 625 4.90 -20.52 -41.17
C GLU A 625 4.17 -21.15 -39.98
N LEU A 626 3.54 -20.31 -39.15
CA LEU A 626 2.63 -20.74 -38.10
C LEU A 626 1.19 -20.42 -38.52
N VAL A 627 0.35 -21.44 -38.69
CA VAL A 627 -1.03 -21.31 -39.18
C VAL A 627 -2.01 -22.04 -38.26
N VAL A 628 -3.27 -21.62 -38.26
CA VAL A 628 -4.37 -22.37 -37.66
C VAL A 628 -5.22 -23.02 -38.74
N ARG A 629 -5.51 -24.31 -38.56
CA ARG A 629 -6.41 -25.11 -39.39
C ARG A 629 -7.66 -25.45 -38.61
N THR A 630 -8.83 -25.31 -39.22
CA THR A 630 -10.13 -25.60 -38.60
C THR A 630 -10.73 -26.85 -39.21
N PHE A 631 -11.26 -27.76 -38.39
CA PHE A 631 -11.88 -29.01 -38.84
C PHE A 631 -13.34 -29.10 -38.38
N ASN A 632 -14.20 -29.57 -39.27
CA ASN A 632 -15.61 -29.79 -38.96
C ASN A 632 -15.86 -31.12 -38.23
N ALA A 633 -17.13 -31.38 -37.89
CA ALA A 633 -17.56 -32.59 -37.20
C ALA A 633 -17.22 -33.91 -37.92
N GLN A 634 -17.06 -33.89 -39.25
CA GLN A 634 -16.67 -35.07 -40.05
C GLN A 634 -15.15 -35.23 -40.16
N GLY A 635 -14.36 -34.35 -39.53
CA GLY A 635 -12.90 -34.33 -39.61
C GLY A 635 -12.37 -33.74 -40.91
N ALA A 636 -13.21 -33.11 -41.73
CA ALA A 636 -12.77 -32.43 -42.94
C ALA A 636 -12.19 -31.04 -42.61
N LEU A 637 -11.10 -30.68 -43.29
CA LEU A 637 -10.50 -29.35 -43.21
C LEU A 637 -11.48 -28.33 -43.79
N ALA A 638 -11.93 -27.39 -42.95
CA ALA A 638 -12.84 -26.33 -43.34
C ALA A 638 -12.09 -25.07 -43.81
N SER A 639 -11.01 -24.68 -43.12
CA SER A 639 -10.23 -23.48 -43.45
C SER A 639 -8.81 -23.55 -42.88
N THR A 640 -7.91 -22.78 -43.47
CA THR A 640 -6.54 -22.55 -42.98
C THR A 640 -6.31 -21.03 -42.96
N THR A 641 -5.80 -20.50 -41.86
CA THR A 641 -5.46 -19.07 -41.78
C THR A 641 -4.25 -18.74 -42.64
N PRO A 642 -4.06 -17.47 -43.03
CA PRO A 642 -2.73 -16.97 -43.33
C PRO A 642 -1.75 -17.24 -42.18
N PRO A 643 -0.43 -17.32 -42.44
CA PRO A 643 0.56 -17.38 -41.38
C PRO A 643 0.45 -16.20 -40.42
N LEU A 644 0.72 -16.43 -39.13
CA LEU A 644 0.81 -15.35 -38.15
C LEU A 644 1.85 -14.33 -38.61
N ALA A 645 1.45 -13.07 -38.71
CA ALA A 645 2.31 -12.01 -39.25
C ALA A 645 3.43 -11.65 -38.25
N VAL A 646 4.58 -12.32 -38.35
CA VAL A 646 5.78 -12.03 -37.57
C VAL A 646 6.79 -11.33 -38.47
N ASP A 647 7.28 -10.15 -38.05
CA ASP A 647 8.27 -9.43 -38.84
C ASP A 647 9.64 -10.12 -38.68
N PRO A 648 10.27 -10.58 -39.78
CA PRO A 648 11.57 -11.24 -39.73
C PRO A 648 12.70 -10.24 -39.43
N GLY A 649 13.85 -10.76 -38.98
CA GLY A 649 15.05 -9.95 -38.70
C GLY A 649 14.95 -9.06 -37.45
N GLN A 650 14.01 -9.33 -36.55
CA GLN A 650 13.79 -8.59 -35.32
C GLN A 650 14.34 -9.35 -34.11
N SER A 651 15.44 -8.87 -33.54
CA SER A 651 16.01 -9.40 -32.29
C SER A 651 15.25 -8.89 -31.06
N ARG A 652 13.92 -9.06 -31.04
CA ARG A 652 13.00 -8.73 -29.93
C ARG A 652 11.74 -9.59 -29.95
N TRP A 653 11.10 -9.74 -28.80
CA TRP A 653 9.76 -10.33 -28.68
C TRP A 653 8.69 -9.42 -29.28
N GLN A 654 7.76 -10.02 -30.01
CA GLN A 654 6.75 -9.36 -30.82
C GLN A 654 5.37 -9.94 -30.50
N ALA A 655 4.54 -9.21 -29.76
CA ALA A 655 3.15 -9.60 -29.54
C ALA A 655 2.39 -9.55 -30.87
N ARG A 656 1.79 -10.69 -31.28
CA ARG A 656 1.05 -10.81 -32.53
C ARG A 656 -0.27 -11.53 -32.30
N GLN A 657 -1.32 -11.04 -32.96
CA GLN A 657 -2.64 -11.63 -32.89
C GLN A 657 -3.36 -11.54 -34.23
N ALA A 658 -4.29 -12.46 -34.44
CA ALA A 658 -5.17 -12.51 -35.59
C ALA A 658 -6.57 -12.98 -35.17
N THR A 659 -7.55 -12.68 -36.03
CA THR A 659 -8.95 -13.06 -35.83
C THR A 659 -9.50 -13.74 -37.07
N LEU A 660 -10.29 -14.79 -36.89
CA LEU A 660 -10.94 -15.53 -37.97
C LEU A 660 -12.40 -15.83 -37.61
N ALA A 661 -13.34 -15.59 -38.51
CA ALA A 661 -14.72 -16.07 -38.33
C ALA A 661 -14.78 -17.60 -38.48
N VAL A 662 -15.47 -18.29 -37.57
CA VAL A 662 -15.57 -19.75 -37.56
C VAL A 662 -17.02 -20.24 -37.67
N GLY A 663 -17.19 -21.42 -38.26
CA GLY A 663 -18.49 -22.05 -38.46
C GLY A 663 -19.04 -22.74 -37.22
N ALA A 664 -20.37 -22.92 -37.18
CA ALA A 664 -21.08 -23.61 -36.10
C ALA A 664 -20.73 -25.11 -35.98
N ASP A 665 -20.19 -25.70 -37.04
CA ASP A 665 -19.80 -27.10 -37.17
C ASP A 665 -18.33 -27.37 -36.79
N LEU A 666 -17.61 -26.34 -36.33
CA LEU A 666 -16.23 -26.44 -35.87
C LEU A 666 -16.10 -27.45 -34.73
N ARG A 667 -15.23 -28.45 -34.89
CA ARG A 667 -15.01 -29.51 -33.90
C ARG A 667 -13.60 -29.54 -33.33
N ARG A 668 -12.61 -29.15 -34.15
CA ARG A 668 -11.20 -29.22 -33.78
C ARG A 668 -10.42 -28.08 -34.43
N LEU A 669 -9.47 -27.54 -33.69
CA LEU A 669 -8.45 -26.63 -34.20
C LEU A 669 -7.11 -27.36 -34.24
N GLU A 670 -6.30 -27.10 -35.24
CA GLU A 670 -4.88 -27.47 -35.25
C GLU A 670 -4.03 -26.24 -35.46
N LEU A 671 -3.15 -25.93 -34.51
CA LEU A 671 -2.06 -24.99 -34.72
C LEU A 671 -0.90 -25.77 -35.34
N GLY A 672 -0.44 -25.35 -36.51
CA GLY A 672 0.62 -26.03 -37.25
C GLY A 672 1.77 -25.09 -37.58
N PHE A 673 2.99 -25.56 -37.34
CA PHE A 673 4.22 -24.92 -37.76
C PHE A 673 4.86 -25.71 -38.92
N THR A 674 5.46 -25.00 -39.86
CA THR A 674 6.32 -25.58 -40.91
C THR A 674 7.53 -24.67 -41.15
N GLY A 675 8.73 -25.21 -40.92
CA GLY A 675 10.00 -24.50 -41.12
C GLY A 675 10.91 -25.21 -42.11
N ARG A 676 11.57 -24.44 -42.97
CA ARG A 676 12.66 -24.88 -43.85
C ARG A 676 13.99 -24.92 -43.11
N SER A 677 15.01 -25.47 -43.75
CA SER A 677 16.35 -25.51 -43.18
C SER A 677 16.88 -24.11 -42.88
N GLY A 678 17.36 -23.91 -41.65
CA GLY A 678 17.85 -22.63 -41.13
C GLY A 678 16.77 -21.68 -40.59
N GLU A 679 15.47 -21.98 -40.77
CA GLU A 679 14.40 -21.17 -40.20
C GLU A 679 14.16 -21.53 -38.73
N VAL A 680 14.00 -20.51 -37.90
CA VAL A 680 13.71 -20.65 -36.47
C VAL A 680 12.66 -19.60 -36.08
N LEU A 681 11.60 -20.06 -35.41
CA LEU A 681 10.59 -19.21 -34.78
C LEU A 681 10.55 -19.52 -33.30
N LEU A 682 10.72 -18.49 -32.48
CA LEU A 682 10.55 -18.62 -31.04
C LEU A 682 9.15 -18.13 -30.69
N LEU A 683 8.42 -18.91 -29.90
CA LEU A 683 7.06 -18.59 -29.47
C LEU A 683 6.96 -18.66 -27.95
N ASP A 684 6.31 -17.66 -27.40
CA ASP A 684 5.92 -17.56 -26.01
C ASP A 684 4.46 -17.09 -25.92
N ASP A 685 3.84 -17.23 -24.75
CA ASP A 685 2.50 -16.66 -24.47
C ASP A 685 1.41 -17.05 -25.50
N LEU A 686 1.54 -18.23 -26.10
CA LEU A 686 0.65 -18.72 -27.15
C LEU A 686 -0.80 -18.82 -26.64
N PHE A 687 -1.73 -18.20 -27.37
CA PHE A 687 -3.14 -18.24 -27.02
C PHE A 687 -4.03 -18.57 -28.21
N LEU A 688 -5.08 -19.35 -27.94
CA LEU A 688 -6.22 -19.58 -28.83
C LEU A 688 -7.50 -19.50 -28.01
N ALA A 689 -8.48 -18.70 -28.44
CA ALA A 689 -9.76 -18.58 -27.76
C ALA A 689 -10.90 -18.33 -28.75
N LEU A 690 -12.09 -18.84 -28.46
CA LEU A 690 -13.29 -18.51 -29.21
C LEU A 690 -14.00 -17.35 -28.51
N ARG A 691 -14.41 -16.34 -29.27
CA ARG A 691 -15.32 -15.26 -28.84
C ARG A 691 -16.67 -15.49 -29.49
N PHE A 692 -17.70 -15.54 -28.67
CA PHE A 692 -19.09 -15.71 -29.05
C PHE A 692 -19.82 -14.36 -29.10
N PRO A 693 -20.93 -14.25 -29.84
CA PRO A 693 -21.81 -13.08 -29.77
C PRO A 693 -22.41 -12.88 -28.38
N ASP A 694 -22.72 -11.63 -28.03
CA ASP A 694 -23.37 -11.31 -26.76
C ASP A 694 -24.69 -12.07 -26.57
N GLY A 695 -24.90 -12.59 -25.35
CA GLY A 695 -26.06 -13.40 -24.99
C GLY A 695 -25.94 -14.89 -25.37
N THR A 696 -24.83 -15.32 -25.98
CA THR A 696 -24.59 -16.75 -26.26
C THR A 696 -24.40 -17.55 -24.96
N ILE A 697 -23.64 -16.96 -24.03
CA ILE A 697 -23.39 -17.52 -22.69
C ILE A 697 -24.33 -16.83 -21.71
N ALA A 698 -25.02 -17.63 -20.88
CA ALA A 698 -25.88 -17.09 -19.85
C ALA A 698 -25.05 -16.40 -18.77
N PRO A 699 -25.47 -15.22 -18.26
CA PRO A 699 -24.83 -14.59 -17.12
C PRO A 699 -24.82 -15.52 -15.91
N LEU A 700 -23.80 -15.37 -15.08
CA LEU A 700 -23.73 -16.02 -13.78
C LEU A 700 -24.79 -15.44 -12.85
N THR A 701 -25.36 -16.29 -12.00
CA THR A 701 -26.38 -15.90 -11.02
C THR A 701 -25.87 -16.14 -9.61
N ASP A 702 -26.18 -15.24 -8.68
CA ASP A 702 -25.78 -15.38 -7.28
C ASP A 702 -26.39 -16.62 -6.61
N ALA A 703 -25.60 -17.26 -5.75
CA ALA A 703 -26.07 -18.37 -4.93
C ALA A 703 -26.63 -17.89 -3.57
N SER A 704 -27.62 -18.61 -3.05
CA SER A 704 -28.17 -18.35 -1.71
C SER A 704 -27.16 -18.63 -0.60
N ARG A 705 -27.14 -17.79 0.46
CA ARG A 705 -26.29 -17.94 1.64
C ARG A 705 -27.10 -18.09 2.91
N ASN A 706 -26.54 -18.80 3.89
CA ASN A 706 -27.14 -18.96 5.23
C ASN A 706 -26.49 -18.06 6.30
N TYR A 707 -25.57 -17.17 5.92
CA TYR A 707 -24.87 -16.23 6.82
C TYR A 707 -24.53 -14.92 6.10
N VAL A 708 -24.18 -13.88 6.86
CA VAL A 708 -23.79 -12.55 6.35
C VAL A 708 -22.27 -12.43 6.34
N VAL A 709 -21.70 -11.86 5.27
CA VAL A 709 -20.28 -11.49 5.23
C VAL A 709 -20.15 -10.05 5.74
N ALA A 710 -19.26 -9.82 6.70
CA ALA A 710 -18.93 -8.50 7.18
C ALA A 710 -18.33 -7.67 6.05
N GLN A 711 -18.75 -6.40 5.93
CA GLN A 711 -18.19 -5.46 4.96
C GLN A 711 -16.67 -5.40 5.10
N ASN A 712 -15.94 -5.47 4.00
CA ASN A 712 -14.47 -5.49 4.02
C ASN A 712 -13.88 -4.27 4.76
N LEU A 713 -14.51 -3.09 4.67
CA LEU A 713 -14.13 -1.91 5.44
C LEU A 713 -14.21 -2.17 6.95
N LEU A 714 -15.28 -2.79 7.47
CA LEU A 714 -15.34 -3.12 8.91
C LEU A 714 -14.24 -4.11 9.33
N ASN A 715 -13.85 -5.04 8.44
CA ASN A 715 -12.72 -5.96 8.70
C ASN A 715 -11.39 -5.20 8.76
N ALA A 716 -11.20 -4.23 7.86
CA ALA A 716 -10.04 -3.36 7.84
C ALA A 716 -9.98 -2.46 9.08
N GLU A 717 -11.10 -1.86 9.51
CA GLU A 717 -11.16 -1.09 10.75
C GLU A 717 -10.73 -1.92 11.97
N GLN A 718 -11.25 -3.14 12.11
CA GLN A 718 -10.81 -4.05 13.18
C GLN A 718 -9.31 -4.32 13.10
N SER A 719 -8.77 -4.51 11.90
CA SER A 719 -7.34 -4.77 11.70
C SER A 719 -6.46 -3.53 11.98
N ILE A 720 -6.96 -2.30 11.79
CA ILE A 720 -6.29 -1.06 12.24
C ILE A 720 -6.15 -1.06 13.76
N LEU A 721 -7.23 -1.42 14.46
CA LEU A 721 -7.25 -1.47 15.92
C LEU A 721 -6.34 -2.58 16.46
N ASP A 722 -6.37 -3.76 15.84
CA ASP A 722 -5.50 -4.88 16.21
C ASP A 722 -4.02 -4.52 16.04
N LEU A 723 -3.68 -3.78 14.97
CA LEU A 723 -2.33 -3.26 14.74
C LEU A 723 -1.92 -2.27 15.84
N ALA A 724 -2.80 -1.36 16.24
CA ALA A 724 -2.50 -0.35 17.25
C ALA A 724 -2.41 -0.91 18.67
N TYR A 725 -3.37 -1.74 19.08
CA TYR A 725 -3.57 -2.16 20.47
C TYR A 725 -3.07 -3.56 20.78
N SER A 726 -2.76 -4.37 19.77
CA SER A 726 -2.52 -5.81 19.97
C SER A 726 -1.40 -6.37 19.10
N THR A 727 -0.58 -5.52 18.48
CA THR A 727 0.54 -5.99 17.67
C THR A 727 1.82 -5.31 18.12
N ALA A 728 2.80 -6.11 18.53
CA ALA A 728 4.13 -5.68 18.93
C ALA A 728 5.15 -6.66 18.37
N GLN A 729 6.29 -6.18 17.87
CA GLN A 729 7.40 -7.04 17.38
C GLN A 729 6.96 -8.13 16.39
N GLY A 730 6.06 -7.79 15.46
CA GLY A 730 5.58 -8.72 14.42
C GLY A 730 4.72 -9.87 14.94
N SER A 731 4.21 -9.77 16.16
CA SER A 731 3.35 -10.78 16.78
C SER A 731 2.07 -10.15 17.31
N TYR A 732 0.94 -10.77 17.04
CA TYR A 732 -0.31 -10.43 17.71
C TYR A 732 -0.21 -10.82 19.19
N ASN A 733 -0.30 -9.84 20.07
CA ASN A 733 -0.38 -10.00 21.51
C ASN A 733 -1.31 -8.92 22.11
N PRO A 734 -2.51 -9.29 22.61
CA PRO A 734 -3.47 -8.33 23.15
C PRO A 734 -3.05 -7.70 24.50
N ARG A 735 -1.88 -8.06 25.02
CA ARG A 735 -1.28 -7.48 26.23
C ARG A 735 -0.12 -6.54 25.92
N LEU A 736 0.27 -6.39 24.66
CA LEU A 736 1.40 -5.58 24.22
C LEU A 736 0.99 -4.75 22.99
N PRO A 737 0.69 -3.45 23.17
CA PRO A 737 0.35 -2.58 22.07
C PRO A 737 1.61 -2.14 21.30
N ALA A 738 1.40 -1.56 20.11
CA ALA A 738 2.48 -0.99 19.31
C ALA A 738 3.18 0.17 20.04
N VAL A 739 2.44 0.90 20.88
CA VAL A 739 2.97 1.94 21.76
C VAL A 739 2.27 1.87 23.11
N GLN A 740 3.03 1.97 24.20
CA GLN A 740 2.51 1.94 25.57
C GLN A 740 2.85 3.25 26.28
N ILE A 741 1.97 3.71 27.17
CA ILE A 741 2.24 4.84 28.07
C ILE A 741 2.11 4.39 29.52
N SER A 742 3.01 4.80 30.39
CA SER A 742 3.01 4.39 31.78
C SER A 742 3.35 5.55 32.73
N LEU A 743 2.96 5.40 33.99
CA LEU A 743 3.24 6.35 35.07
C LEU A 743 4.32 5.78 36.00
N GLY A 744 5.34 6.60 36.27
CA GLY A 744 6.31 6.33 37.32
C GLY A 744 5.78 6.62 38.72
N ASN A 745 6.65 6.52 39.72
CA ASN A 745 6.31 6.88 41.09
C ASN A 745 6.14 8.40 41.21
N LEU A 746 4.92 8.84 41.54
CA LEU A 746 4.64 10.25 41.82
C LEU A 746 5.23 10.70 43.16
N SER A 747 5.67 11.96 43.24
CA SER A 747 6.12 12.60 44.49
C SER A 747 5.49 13.97 44.68
N THR A 748 5.41 14.41 45.93
CA THR A 748 4.98 15.77 46.27
C THR A 748 6.04 16.41 47.16
N ASP A 749 6.80 17.35 46.61
CA ASP A 749 7.92 18.00 47.27
C ASP A 749 7.85 19.52 47.06
N ASN A 750 8.14 20.30 48.11
CA ASN A 750 8.21 21.78 48.04
C ASN A 750 6.99 22.47 47.37
N GLY A 751 5.79 21.92 47.55
CA GLY A 751 4.58 22.49 46.96
C GLY A 751 4.35 22.13 45.48
N VAL A 752 5.09 21.18 44.93
CA VAL A 752 4.98 20.70 43.54
C VAL A 752 4.67 19.21 43.53
N LEU A 753 3.72 18.81 42.68
CA LEU A 753 3.44 17.42 42.33
C LEU A 753 4.31 17.03 41.12
N SER A 754 5.21 16.07 41.28
CA SER A 754 6.09 15.55 40.22
C SER A 754 5.59 14.19 39.74
N VAL A 755 5.42 14.04 38.43
CA VAL A 755 4.81 12.85 37.82
C VAL A 755 5.64 12.43 36.60
N PRO A 756 6.49 11.39 36.75
CA PRO A 756 7.17 10.79 35.63
C PRO A 756 6.20 10.05 34.70
N VAL A 757 6.35 10.24 33.40
CA VAL A 757 5.59 9.60 32.33
C VAL A 757 6.58 8.98 31.35
N THR A 758 6.41 7.70 31.05
CA THR A 758 7.25 6.99 30.07
C THR A 758 6.40 6.48 28.94
N LEU A 759 6.83 6.72 27.71
CA LEU A 759 6.26 6.18 26.48
C LEU A 759 7.22 5.14 25.93
N LEU A 760 6.67 4.01 25.48
CA LEU A 760 7.43 2.91 24.92
C LEU A 760 6.96 2.61 23.51
N ASN A 761 7.89 2.59 22.56
CA ASN A 761 7.68 2.27 21.15
C ASN A 761 8.08 0.81 20.84
N ASN A 762 7.06 -0.04 20.68
CA ASN A 762 7.21 -1.45 20.25
C ASN A 762 7.11 -1.63 18.72
N ALA A 763 7.07 -0.53 17.96
CA ALA A 763 7.17 -0.57 16.51
C ALA A 763 8.64 -0.58 16.06
N GLY A 764 8.88 -1.15 14.89
CA GLY A 764 10.23 -1.29 14.33
C GLY A 764 10.80 -0.02 13.71
N HIS A 765 10.03 1.07 13.67
CA HIS A 765 10.36 2.37 13.07
C HIS A 765 10.01 3.50 14.06
N LYS A 766 10.25 4.77 13.72
CA LYS A 766 9.89 5.87 14.63
C LYS A 766 8.39 5.89 14.89
N PHE A 767 7.96 6.45 16.01
CA PHE A 767 6.54 6.64 16.30
C PHE A 767 6.19 8.10 16.57
N PRO A 768 5.18 8.67 15.88
CA PRO A 768 4.44 8.09 14.76
C PRO A 768 5.20 8.11 13.41
N SER A 769 5.25 7.02 12.64
CA SER A 769 5.81 7.05 11.27
C SER A 769 4.75 7.28 10.19
N GLY A 770 5.17 7.35 8.92
CA GLY A 770 4.31 7.59 7.78
C GLY A 770 4.49 9.00 7.21
N ALA A 771 3.37 9.57 6.72
CA ALA A 771 3.34 10.94 6.25
C ALA A 771 3.74 11.93 7.36
N GLY A 772 4.60 12.89 7.04
CA GLY A 772 5.26 13.77 8.03
C GLY A 772 4.31 14.64 8.87
N PHE A 773 3.07 14.85 8.40
CA PHE A 773 2.07 15.61 9.15
C PHE A 773 1.39 14.81 10.28
N ARG A 774 1.58 13.50 10.39
CA ARG A 774 1.02 12.69 11.49
C ARG A 774 1.67 13.11 12.81
N ARG A 775 0.89 13.15 13.89
CA ARG A 775 1.42 13.46 15.23
C ARG A 775 0.85 12.59 16.32
N ALA A 776 1.62 12.44 17.39
CA ALA A 776 1.15 11.92 18.66
C ALA A 776 1.46 12.94 19.75
N PHE A 777 0.66 12.98 20.81
CA PHE A 777 0.89 13.89 21.93
C PHE A 777 0.35 13.32 23.24
N ILE A 778 0.91 13.81 24.33
CA ILE A 778 0.49 13.43 25.67
C ILE A 778 -0.61 14.38 26.13
N GLN A 779 -1.75 13.81 26.51
CA GLN A 779 -2.77 14.52 27.28
C GLN A 779 -2.58 14.15 28.75
N PHE A 780 -2.13 15.11 29.56
CA PHE A 780 -1.95 14.98 30.99
C PHE A 780 -3.01 15.79 31.72
N GLU A 781 -3.72 15.17 32.65
CA GLU A 781 -4.80 15.82 33.41
C GLU A 781 -4.70 15.50 34.90
N VAL A 782 -4.77 16.54 35.72
CA VAL A 782 -5.02 16.42 37.17
C VAL A 782 -6.51 16.66 37.41
N LEU A 783 -7.17 15.67 37.99
CA LEU A 783 -8.62 15.64 38.14
C LEU A 783 -9.03 15.79 39.61
N ASP A 784 -10.16 16.45 39.86
CA ASP A 784 -10.83 16.42 41.16
C ASP A 784 -11.62 15.11 41.38
N ALA A 785 -12.26 14.97 42.55
CA ALA A 785 -13.04 13.79 42.89
C ALA A 785 -14.28 13.55 42.00
N SER A 786 -14.73 14.57 41.25
CA SER A 786 -15.82 14.46 40.27
C SER A 786 -15.34 14.08 38.87
N GLY A 787 -14.02 14.01 38.66
CA GLY A 787 -13.41 13.77 37.35
C GLY A 787 -13.23 15.02 36.49
N LYS A 788 -13.43 16.22 37.05
CA LYS A 788 -13.20 17.48 36.33
C LYS A 788 -11.71 17.82 36.33
N ALA A 789 -11.18 18.23 35.18
CA ALA A 789 -9.81 18.72 35.07
C ALA A 789 -9.61 20.02 35.87
N LEU A 790 -8.69 19.98 36.82
CA LEU A 790 -8.18 21.14 37.56
C LEU A 790 -6.97 21.74 36.84
N TRP A 791 -6.15 20.87 36.25
CA TRP A 791 -4.97 21.22 35.48
C TRP A 791 -4.86 20.29 34.28
N ALA A 792 -4.55 20.82 33.10
CA ALA A 792 -4.37 19.99 31.91
C ALA A 792 -3.26 20.51 31.00
N SER A 793 -2.62 19.58 30.29
CA SER A 793 -1.71 19.82 29.17
C SER A 793 -2.08 18.83 28.07
N GLY A 794 -2.20 19.30 26.83
CA GLY A 794 -2.48 18.42 25.68
C GLY A 794 -3.94 17.97 25.56
N GLN A 795 -4.92 18.65 26.18
CA GLN A 795 -6.33 18.28 26.02
C GLN A 795 -6.87 18.74 24.64
N PRO A 796 -7.42 17.86 23.79
CA PRO A 796 -8.02 18.27 22.52
C PRO A 796 -9.48 18.73 22.67
N ASN A 797 -9.88 19.77 21.93
CA ASN A 797 -11.28 20.20 21.79
C ASN A 797 -12.07 19.30 20.82
N ALA A 798 -13.36 19.55 20.62
CA ALA A 798 -14.23 18.72 19.75
C ALA A 798 -13.78 18.63 18.27
N GLN A 799 -12.94 19.56 17.81
CA GLN A 799 -12.39 19.65 16.46
C GLN A 799 -10.95 19.10 16.39
N GLY A 800 -10.44 18.56 17.49
CA GLY A 800 -9.09 17.99 17.63
C GLY A 800 -7.98 18.99 17.91
N ALA A 801 -8.28 20.27 18.00
CA ALA A 801 -7.26 21.27 18.30
C ALA A 801 -6.89 21.22 19.78
N ILE A 802 -5.60 21.25 20.07
CA ILE A 802 -5.08 21.16 21.43
C ILE A 802 -5.35 22.48 22.17
N CYS A 803 -6.00 22.40 23.32
CA CYS A 803 -6.28 23.54 24.20
C CYS A 803 -5.04 23.96 25.01
N ASN A 804 -4.94 25.26 25.30
CA ASN A 804 -4.09 25.82 26.33
C ASN A 804 -4.77 25.62 27.70
N GLY A 805 -4.32 24.59 28.43
CA GLY A 805 -4.97 24.15 29.65
C GLY A 805 -6.29 23.42 29.42
N PRO A 806 -7.13 23.30 30.46
CA PRO A 806 -8.45 22.70 30.34
C PRO A 806 -9.27 23.40 29.25
N CYS A 807 -9.83 22.64 28.31
CA CYS A 807 -10.68 23.19 27.26
C CYS A 807 -11.89 23.90 27.89
N ASN A 808 -12.14 25.13 27.44
CA ASN A 808 -13.35 25.87 27.83
C ASN A 808 -14.58 25.38 27.04
N ALA A 809 -15.77 25.86 27.40
CA ALA A 809 -17.01 25.42 26.76
C ALA A 809 -17.10 25.78 25.27
N SER A 810 -16.42 26.85 24.83
CA SER A 810 -16.36 27.26 23.41
C SER A 810 -15.33 26.46 22.61
N GLY A 811 -14.37 25.83 23.26
CA GLY A 811 -13.24 25.13 22.64
C GLY A 811 -12.27 26.07 21.90
N ASP A 812 -12.30 27.37 22.16
CA ASP A 812 -11.51 28.38 21.44
C ASP A 812 -10.18 28.74 22.12
N ASN A 813 -9.94 28.28 23.35
CA ASN A 813 -8.67 28.45 24.05
C ASN A 813 -7.58 27.51 23.53
N ILE A 814 -7.35 27.47 22.22
CA ILE A 814 -6.36 26.60 21.58
C ILE A 814 -4.92 27.08 21.78
N LEU A 815 -3.95 26.18 21.71
CA LEU A 815 -2.52 26.55 21.70
C LEU A 815 -2.20 27.40 20.47
N THR A 816 -1.32 28.39 20.66
CA THR A 816 -0.80 29.22 19.57
C THR A 816 -0.15 28.37 18.46
N SER A 817 0.47 27.23 18.81
CA SER A 817 1.15 26.34 17.88
C SER A 817 0.22 25.63 16.89
N GLU A 818 -1.09 25.48 17.17
CA GLU A 818 -1.98 24.60 16.39
C GLU A 818 -2.14 25.02 14.92
N PHE A 819 -2.26 26.33 14.67
CA PHE A 819 -2.47 26.89 13.32
C PHE A 819 -1.36 27.88 12.93
N SER A 820 -0.24 27.86 13.65
CA SER A 820 0.84 28.82 13.38
C SER A 820 1.67 28.42 12.17
N SER A 821 1.92 29.42 11.32
CA SER A 821 2.92 29.36 10.26
C SER A 821 4.30 29.87 10.71
N ASP A 822 4.42 30.36 11.95
CA ASP A 822 5.67 30.89 12.51
C ASP A 822 6.45 29.79 13.22
N PRO A 823 7.66 29.41 12.74
CA PRO A 823 8.50 28.40 13.38
C PRO A 823 8.77 28.66 14.86
N GLY A 824 8.85 29.93 15.28
CA GLY A 824 9.11 30.30 16.68
C GLY A 824 7.94 30.05 17.64
N GLN A 825 6.76 29.69 17.11
CA GLN A 825 5.56 29.40 17.91
C GLN A 825 5.30 27.89 18.05
N LEU A 826 6.13 27.03 17.45
CA LEU A 826 6.00 25.59 17.58
C LEU A 826 6.35 25.12 19.00
N GLN A 827 5.76 24.00 19.42
CA GLN A 827 6.13 23.37 20.68
C GLN A 827 7.52 22.71 20.53
N PRO A 828 8.53 23.05 21.35
CA PRO A 828 9.81 22.34 21.37
C PRO A 828 9.64 20.91 21.90
N HIS A 829 10.71 20.12 21.87
CA HIS A 829 10.78 18.88 22.64
C HIS A 829 10.95 19.21 24.14
N TYR A 830 10.18 18.56 25.02
CA TYR A 830 10.19 18.79 26.46
C TYR A 830 10.58 17.53 27.24
N GLN A 831 11.58 17.66 28.13
CA GLN A 831 11.83 16.67 29.20
C GLN A 831 11.03 16.97 30.49
N THR A 832 10.71 18.24 30.72
CA THR A 832 10.03 18.72 31.93
C THR A 832 8.98 19.75 31.57
N LEU A 833 7.75 19.51 32.01
CA LEU A 833 6.58 20.35 31.73
C LEU A 833 6.03 20.91 33.04
N GLN A 834 6.01 22.23 33.15
CA GLN A 834 5.60 22.97 34.35
C GLN A 834 4.36 23.84 34.12
N ARG A 835 3.95 24.03 32.87
CA ARG A 835 2.83 24.90 32.49
C ARG A 835 1.84 24.17 31.60
N GLN A 836 0.59 24.61 31.68
CA GLN A 836 -0.54 24.05 30.92
C GLN A 836 -0.45 24.28 29.40
N ASP A 837 0.31 25.29 28.96
CA ASP A 837 0.54 25.64 27.56
C ASP A 837 1.72 24.86 26.93
N GLN A 838 2.46 24.10 27.74
CA GLN A 838 3.52 23.22 27.29
C GLN A 838 2.93 21.84 27.02
N VAL A 839 3.08 21.33 25.80
CA VAL A 839 2.58 20.00 25.42
C VAL A 839 3.68 19.24 24.70
N GLN A 840 3.96 18.03 25.16
CA GLN A 840 4.86 17.13 24.43
C GLN A 840 4.14 16.58 23.20
N ILE A 841 4.56 17.06 22.02
CA ILE A 841 4.06 16.65 20.71
C ILE A 841 5.20 16.00 19.93
N TYR A 842 4.99 14.74 19.53
CA TYR A 842 5.85 13.92 18.69
C TYR A 842 5.42 14.07 17.23
N GLU A 843 6.22 14.76 16.43
CA GLU A 843 5.84 15.18 15.08
C GLU A 843 7.07 15.53 14.23
N THR A 844 6.86 15.57 12.92
CA THR A 844 7.77 16.24 11.99
C THR A 844 7.22 17.63 11.64
N ARG A 845 8.08 18.65 11.62
CA ARG A 845 7.74 20.02 11.17
C ARG A 845 8.78 20.51 10.18
N VAL A 846 8.30 21.11 9.10
CA VAL A 846 9.12 21.57 7.98
C VAL A 846 8.70 23.00 7.61
N MET A 847 9.64 23.81 7.11
CA MET A 847 9.37 25.13 6.55
C MET A 847 9.52 25.18 5.03
N ASP A 848 8.77 26.08 4.43
CA ASP A 848 8.80 26.40 3.00
C ASP A 848 9.88 27.41 2.60
N ASP A 849 9.90 27.70 1.30
CA ASP A 849 10.82 28.64 0.66
C ASP A 849 10.56 30.11 1.04
N VAL A 850 9.51 30.40 1.82
CA VAL A 850 9.22 31.73 2.39
C VAL A 850 9.27 31.72 3.92
N LYS A 851 9.93 30.72 4.51
CA LYS A 851 10.20 30.57 5.95
C LYS A 851 8.93 30.44 6.80
N LYS A 852 7.87 29.84 6.22
CA LYS A 852 6.64 29.50 6.94
C LYS A 852 6.56 27.99 7.16
N VAL A 853 6.03 27.60 8.30
CA VAL A 853 5.78 26.19 8.58
C VAL A 853 4.74 25.66 7.58
N THR A 854 5.05 24.53 6.95
CA THR A 854 4.25 23.97 5.87
C THR A 854 4.08 22.46 6.01
N SER A 855 3.11 21.95 5.25
CA SER A 855 2.88 20.53 5.00
C SER A 855 2.52 20.31 3.53
N LEU A 856 2.89 21.22 2.64
CA LEU A 856 2.73 21.06 1.19
C LEU A 856 3.86 20.20 0.64
N GLU A 857 3.53 19.20 -0.19
CA GLU A 857 4.48 18.16 -0.63
C GLU A 857 5.75 18.71 -1.25
N LEU A 858 5.59 19.69 -2.14
CA LEU A 858 6.66 20.23 -2.98
C LEU A 858 7.36 21.45 -2.35
N GLN A 859 6.87 21.95 -1.22
CA GLN A 859 7.41 23.13 -0.55
C GLN A 859 8.13 22.76 0.76
N GLN A 860 8.55 21.51 0.95
CA GLN A 860 9.29 21.08 2.16
C GLN A 860 10.79 21.40 2.05
N PHE A 861 11.18 22.64 2.34
CA PHE A 861 12.54 23.14 2.08
C PHE A 861 13.54 22.85 3.21
N LYS A 862 13.15 23.07 4.47
CA LYS A 862 14.02 22.86 5.63
C LYS A 862 13.27 22.20 6.78
N ASP A 863 13.83 21.10 7.28
CA ASP A 863 13.31 20.45 8.49
C ASP A 863 13.57 21.33 9.72
N LEU A 864 12.56 21.45 10.56
CA LEU A 864 12.62 22.22 11.82
C LEU A 864 12.61 21.32 13.04
N LYS A 865 11.96 20.16 12.95
CA LYS A 865 11.76 19.24 14.06
C LYS A 865 11.42 17.86 13.53
N ASP A 866 12.08 16.84 14.05
CA ASP A 866 11.67 15.43 14.03
C ASP A 866 12.07 14.84 15.40
N ASN A 867 11.13 14.92 16.34
CA ASN A 867 11.29 14.38 17.68
C ASN A 867 10.47 13.10 17.90
N ARG A 868 10.13 12.38 16.82
CA ARG A 868 9.35 11.14 16.92
C ARG A 868 10.13 10.08 17.70
N ILE A 869 9.44 9.29 18.52
CA ILE A 869 10.04 8.30 19.41
C ILE A 869 10.80 7.27 18.58
N LEU A 870 12.09 7.07 18.85
CA LEU A 870 12.92 6.14 18.09
C LEU A 870 12.48 4.69 18.33
N PRO A 871 12.71 3.76 17.38
CA PRO A 871 12.52 2.34 17.64
C PRO A 871 13.67 1.76 18.46
N ALA A 872 13.39 0.71 19.24
CA ALA A 872 14.42 -0.02 19.96
C ALA A 872 15.54 -0.53 19.03
N GLY A 873 16.79 -0.34 19.45
CA GLY A 873 17.98 -0.70 18.70
C GLY A 873 18.35 0.26 17.57
N TRP A 874 17.69 1.43 17.45
CA TRP A 874 18.17 2.48 16.55
C TRP A 874 19.56 2.94 16.95
N LYS A 875 20.45 3.18 15.97
CA LYS A 875 21.85 3.55 16.25
C LYS A 875 22.23 4.88 15.59
N PRO A 876 22.91 5.79 16.29
CA PRO A 876 23.47 6.99 15.69
C PRO A 876 24.62 6.65 14.72
N PRO A 877 24.96 7.55 13.79
CA PRO A 877 26.00 7.33 12.77
C PRO A 877 27.33 6.82 13.34
N SER A 878 27.79 7.37 14.47
CA SER A 878 29.02 6.97 15.17
C SER A 878 29.08 5.50 15.58
N LEU A 879 27.94 4.83 15.74
CA LEU A 879 27.86 3.39 16.04
C LEU A 879 27.71 2.51 14.80
N ARG A 880 27.59 3.10 13.60
CA ARG A 880 27.52 2.39 12.32
C ARG A 880 28.88 2.40 11.62
N LYS A 881 29.25 1.25 11.06
CA LYS A 881 30.44 1.16 10.19
C LYS A 881 30.03 1.63 8.79
N GLY A 882 30.77 2.59 8.24
CA GLY A 882 30.59 2.97 6.84
C GLY A 882 30.82 1.80 5.89
N GLY A 883 30.04 1.73 4.81
CA GLY A 883 30.11 0.64 3.83
C GLY A 883 29.56 -0.70 4.35
N ALA A 884 28.72 -0.70 5.39
CA ALA A 884 28.02 -1.90 5.86
C ALA A 884 26.64 -2.00 5.17
N PRO A 885 26.52 -2.75 4.05
CA PRO A 885 25.26 -2.84 3.34
C PRO A 885 24.28 -3.76 4.07
N GLN A 886 23.03 -3.35 4.11
CA GLN A 886 21.90 -4.22 4.41
C GLN A 886 20.81 -3.96 3.38
N LEU A 887 20.36 -5.02 2.69
CA LEU A 887 19.35 -4.92 1.61
C LEU A 887 19.70 -3.84 0.57
N GLY A 888 20.97 -3.76 0.20
CA GLY A 888 21.49 -2.83 -0.81
C GLY A 888 21.76 -1.41 -0.33
N LEU A 889 21.59 -1.12 0.97
CA LEU A 889 21.69 0.24 1.53
C LEU A 889 22.74 0.30 2.64
N ASP A 890 23.49 1.40 2.69
CA ASP A 890 24.51 1.64 3.71
C ASP A 890 23.88 2.16 5.01
N LEU A 891 24.01 1.39 6.10
CA LEU A 891 23.40 1.73 7.38
C LEU A 891 23.93 3.03 8.01
N HIS A 892 25.18 3.43 7.72
CA HIS A 892 25.71 4.70 8.20
C HIS A 892 24.98 5.88 7.52
N GLN A 893 24.74 5.79 6.21
CA GLN A 893 23.98 6.80 5.48
C GLN A 893 22.55 6.93 6.02
N LEU A 894 21.90 5.79 6.28
CA LEU A 894 20.53 5.77 6.80
C LEU A 894 20.44 6.33 8.23
N ALA A 895 21.45 6.06 9.07
CA ALA A 895 21.53 6.64 10.41
C ALA A 895 21.63 8.18 10.36
N GLN A 896 22.37 8.74 9.40
CA GLN A 896 22.45 10.20 9.24
C GLN A 896 21.11 10.80 8.80
N ILE A 897 20.40 10.14 7.87
CA ILE A 897 19.10 10.61 7.35
C ILE A 897 18.00 10.50 8.41
N THR A 898 18.06 9.50 9.29
CA THR A 898 16.99 9.21 10.26
C THR A 898 17.27 9.75 11.67
N MET A 899 18.31 10.56 11.84
CA MET A 899 18.66 11.15 13.13
C MET A 899 17.52 12.06 13.64
N PRO A 900 17.23 12.08 14.96
CA PRO A 900 16.33 13.08 15.52
C PRO A 900 16.88 14.50 15.38
N LEU A 901 16.00 15.49 15.32
CA LEU A 901 16.32 16.91 15.06
C LEU A 901 15.33 17.83 15.79
N SER A 902 15.79 18.97 16.30
CA SER A 902 14.90 20.07 16.72
C SER A 902 15.60 21.43 16.72
N ASP A 903 15.34 22.25 15.71
CA ASP A 903 15.72 23.68 15.64
C ASP A 903 14.74 24.58 16.43
N VAL A 904 13.61 24.02 16.89
CA VAL A 904 12.60 24.75 17.68
C VAL A 904 13.15 24.99 19.09
N GLN A 905 13.47 26.26 19.40
CA GLN A 905 14.07 26.63 20.68
C GLN A 905 13.06 26.54 21.83
N GLY A 906 13.48 25.92 22.94
CA GLY A 906 12.74 25.83 24.19
C GLY A 906 13.48 26.48 25.36
N THR A 907 12.81 26.64 26.50
CA THR A 907 13.40 27.15 27.75
C THR A 907 14.12 26.08 28.58
N GLN A 908 14.15 24.83 28.09
CA GLN A 908 14.65 23.63 28.77
C GLN A 908 15.68 22.94 27.84
N PRO A 909 16.48 21.98 28.36
CA PRO A 909 17.37 21.18 27.52
C PRO A 909 16.58 20.51 26.38
N GLY A 910 17.09 20.60 25.16
CA GLY A 910 16.42 20.09 23.95
C GLY A 910 16.69 18.60 23.70
N ILE A 911 16.23 18.10 22.56
CA ILE A 911 16.36 16.68 22.17
C ILE A 911 17.80 16.16 22.18
N GLU A 912 18.79 17.01 21.90
CA GLU A 912 20.22 16.64 21.90
C GLU A 912 20.77 16.26 23.27
N SER A 913 20.10 16.71 24.33
CA SER A 913 20.46 16.44 25.73
C SER A 913 19.58 15.38 26.39
N ASP A 914 18.56 14.92 25.69
CA ASP A 914 17.72 13.81 26.14
C ASP A 914 18.50 12.50 26.00
N LEU A 915 18.60 11.73 27.09
CA LEU A 915 19.31 10.46 27.10
C LEU A 915 18.56 9.38 26.30
N ASP A 916 17.25 9.53 26.15
CA ASP A 916 16.41 8.59 25.38
C ASP A 916 16.60 8.76 23.86
N TYR A 917 17.21 9.87 23.43
CA TYR A 917 17.56 10.18 22.04
C TYR A 917 19.08 10.13 21.82
N PRO A 918 19.67 8.94 21.60
CA PRO A 918 21.09 8.81 21.33
C PRO A 918 21.54 9.63 20.12
N SER A 919 22.77 10.11 20.21
CA SER A 919 23.42 10.96 19.22
C SER A 919 24.91 10.64 19.14
N ASP A 920 25.65 11.27 18.22
CA ASP A 920 27.10 11.05 18.13
C ASP A 920 27.87 11.57 19.36
N SER A 921 27.30 12.53 20.09
CA SER A 921 27.85 13.00 21.37
C SER A 921 27.48 12.09 22.55
N HIS A 922 26.43 11.28 22.41
CA HIS A 922 25.95 10.32 23.42
C HIS A 922 25.69 8.94 22.76
N PRO A 923 26.76 8.25 22.32
CA PRO A 923 26.62 7.08 21.46
C PRO A 923 26.13 5.85 22.23
N GLN A 924 24.85 5.55 22.07
CA GLN A 924 24.21 4.31 22.54
C GLN A 924 23.12 3.86 21.56
N GLU A 925 22.64 2.63 21.71
CA GLU A 925 21.43 2.20 20.99
C GLU A 925 20.21 2.80 21.67
N ALA A 926 19.19 3.19 20.90
CA ALA A 926 17.95 3.67 21.47
C ALA A 926 17.22 2.52 22.17
N GLU A 927 16.77 2.73 23.41
CA GLU A 927 15.94 1.75 24.14
C GLU A 927 14.53 1.69 23.55
N GLY A 928 14.12 2.68 22.75
CA GLY A 928 12.79 2.75 22.16
C GLY A 928 11.75 3.35 23.09
N GLU A 929 12.15 4.23 23.99
CA GLU A 929 11.28 4.94 24.92
C GLU A 929 11.53 6.45 24.90
N ASP A 930 10.67 7.20 25.60
CA ASP A 930 10.89 8.60 25.99
C ASP A 930 10.29 8.81 27.38
N THR A 931 11.07 9.34 28.31
CA THR A 931 10.70 9.58 29.71
C THR A 931 10.76 11.06 30.08
N LEU A 932 9.63 11.62 30.49
CA LEU A 932 9.50 13.03 30.86
C LEU A 932 8.75 13.23 32.17
N VAL A 933 8.84 14.43 32.74
CA VAL A 933 8.27 14.74 34.06
C VAL A 933 7.33 15.93 33.99
N TYR A 934 6.09 15.72 34.44
CA TYR A 934 5.16 16.82 34.71
C TYR A 934 5.36 17.32 36.14
N GLN A 935 5.46 18.63 36.30
CA GLN A 935 5.64 19.32 37.58
C GLN A 935 4.50 20.32 37.77
N VAL A 936 3.49 19.95 38.54
CA VAL A 936 2.27 20.75 38.73
C VAL A 936 2.30 21.44 40.09
N PRO A 937 2.19 22.78 40.18
CA PRO A 937 2.10 23.47 41.46
C PRO A 937 0.86 23.04 42.24
N LEU A 938 1.04 22.53 43.47
CA LEU A 938 -0.07 22.07 44.32
C LEU A 938 -1.08 23.18 44.65
N ALA A 939 -0.64 24.44 44.62
CA ALA A 939 -1.50 25.60 44.80
C ALA A 939 -2.56 25.77 43.70
N GLU A 940 -2.29 25.27 42.48
CA GLU A 940 -3.24 25.31 41.35
C GLU A 940 -4.27 24.17 41.41
N ILE A 941 -3.97 23.11 42.17
CA ILE A 941 -4.75 21.87 42.22
C ILE A 941 -5.16 21.47 43.65
N PRO A 942 -5.73 22.36 44.48
CA PRO A 942 -5.93 22.12 45.91
C PRO A 942 -6.82 20.90 46.23
N SER A 943 -7.72 20.54 45.31
CA SER A 943 -8.68 19.43 45.44
C SER A 943 -8.36 18.23 44.55
N TRP A 944 -7.12 18.07 44.09
CA TRP A 944 -6.77 16.94 43.23
C TRP A 944 -6.99 15.59 43.91
N ALA A 945 -7.59 14.66 43.17
CA ALA A 945 -7.94 13.33 43.61
C ALA A 945 -7.33 12.23 42.72
N SER A 946 -7.09 12.52 41.44
CA SER A 946 -6.47 11.56 40.53
C SER A 946 -5.72 12.25 39.40
N ILE A 947 -4.90 11.47 38.70
CA ILE A 947 -4.19 11.88 37.49
C ILE A 947 -4.61 10.91 36.38
N ARG A 948 -4.86 11.44 35.20
CA ARG A 948 -5.07 10.69 33.97
C ARG A 948 -4.05 11.13 32.93
N VAL A 949 -3.41 10.17 32.28
CA VAL A 949 -2.49 10.42 31.17
C VAL A 949 -2.92 9.57 29.98
N ARG A 950 -3.05 10.20 28.81
CA ARG A 950 -3.41 9.56 27.54
C ARG A 950 -2.36 9.83 26.49
N LEU A 951 -2.06 8.82 25.69
CA LEU A 951 -1.35 8.99 24.42
C LEU A 951 -2.38 9.17 23.31
N ASN A 952 -2.47 10.38 22.76
CA ASN A 952 -3.34 10.68 21.64
C ASN A 952 -2.56 10.59 20.32
N TYR A 953 -3.21 10.10 19.28
CA TYR A 953 -2.69 10.02 17.93
C TYR A 953 -3.65 10.68 16.93
N GLN A 954 -3.11 11.54 16.07
CA GLN A 954 -3.87 12.20 15.01
C GLN A 954 -3.27 11.86 13.65
N SER A 955 -4.04 11.14 12.83
CA SER A 955 -3.67 10.87 11.44
C SER A 955 -3.89 12.10 10.55
N ILE A 956 -4.82 12.99 10.90
CA ILE A 956 -5.10 14.25 10.22
C ILE A 956 -5.18 15.36 11.27
N PRO A 957 -4.06 16.04 11.62
CA PRO A 957 -4.11 17.12 12.59
C PRO A 957 -4.90 18.34 12.09
N PRO A 958 -5.53 19.11 12.99
CA PRO A 958 -6.31 20.29 12.63
C PRO A 958 -5.51 21.34 11.86
N GLY A 959 -4.25 21.58 12.24
CA GLY A 959 -3.38 22.52 11.53
C GLY A 959 -3.11 22.10 10.07
N TYR A 960 -2.93 20.81 9.82
CA TYR A 960 -2.78 20.25 8.47
C TYR A 960 -4.06 20.44 7.64
N LEU A 961 -5.20 20.04 8.19
CA LEU A 961 -6.49 20.15 7.50
C LEU A 961 -6.86 21.62 7.22
N GLY A 962 -6.59 22.49 8.20
CA GLY A 962 -6.81 23.92 8.09
C GLY A 962 -5.93 24.58 7.02
N ALA A 963 -4.67 24.20 6.93
CA ALA A 963 -3.78 24.66 5.86
C ALA A 963 -4.35 24.30 4.49
N ARG A 964 -4.82 23.07 4.28
CA ARG A 964 -5.44 22.64 3.02
C ARG A 964 -6.69 23.43 2.64
N PHE A 965 -7.58 23.65 3.60
CA PHE A 965 -8.76 24.48 3.35
C PHE A 965 -8.37 25.92 3.00
N LYS A 966 -7.39 26.49 3.70
CA LYS A 966 -6.92 27.85 3.45
C LYS A 966 -6.31 27.96 2.05
N ASP A 967 -5.39 27.05 1.71
CA ASP A 967 -4.67 27.03 0.44
C ASP A 967 -5.61 26.93 -0.76
N ALA A 968 -6.64 26.08 -0.68
CA ALA A 968 -7.60 25.90 -1.76
C ALA A 968 -8.65 27.02 -1.89
N LEU A 969 -8.78 27.88 -0.89
CA LEU A 969 -9.75 28.99 -0.87
C LEU A 969 -9.08 30.37 -0.96
N GLN A 970 -7.75 30.43 -1.15
CA GLN A 970 -7.04 31.68 -1.29
C GLN A 970 -7.60 32.51 -2.45
N GLY A 971 -7.63 33.84 -2.29
CA GLY A 971 -8.11 34.75 -3.34
C GLY A 971 -9.62 34.63 -3.67
N ASN A 972 -10.43 34.09 -2.74
CA ASN A 972 -11.87 33.84 -2.94
C ASN A 972 -12.19 32.83 -4.05
N GLN A 973 -11.28 31.89 -4.31
CA GLN A 973 -11.52 30.78 -5.24
C GLN A 973 -12.55 29.80 -4.67
N GLN A 974 -13.28 29.13 -5.57
CA GLN A 974 -14.11 27.98 -5.19
C GLN A 974 -13.23 26.74 -5.10
N PRO A 975 -13.46 25.85 -4.11
CA PRO A 975 -12.69 24.62 -4.02
C PRO A 975 -12.96 23.75 -5.23
N GLY A 976 -11.93 23.03 -5.69
CA GLY A 976 -12.10 22.03 -6.75
C GLY A 976 -12.92 20.82 -6.27
N PRO A 977 -13.21 19.87 -7.19
CA PRO A 977 -13.96 18.66 -6.90
C PRO A 977 -13.44 17.85 -5.71
N ALA A 978 -12.12 17.67 -5.59
CA ALA A 978 -11.53 16.86 -4.53
C ALA A 978 -11.55 17.60 -3.18
N MET A 979 -11.20 18.88 -3.16
CA MET A 979 -11.29 19.69 -1.96
C MET A 979 -12.74 19.86 -1.47
N SER A 980 -13.70 19.97 -2.38
CA SER A 980 -15.12 20.01 -2.05
C SER A 980 -15.57 18.75 -1.30
N ARG A 981 -15.12 17.57 -1.77
CA ARG A 981 -15.35 16.31 -1.06
C ARG A 981 -14.70 16.32 0.33
N LEU A 982 -13.44 16.75 0.46
CA LEU A 982 -12.75 16.77 1.74
C LEU A 982 -13.42 17.71 2.76
N ILE A 983 -13.79 18.94 2.36
CA ILE A 983 -14.51 19.89 3.22
C ILE A 983 -15.84 19.28 3.69
N TYR A 984 -16.62 18.72 2.77
CA TYR A 984 -17.90 18.10 3.09
C TYR A 984 -17.72 16.89 4.02
N MET A 985 -16.84 15.95 3.67
CA MET A 985 -16.63 14.72 4.42
C MET A 985 -16.10 15.02 5.83
N SER A 986 -15.11 15.92 5.98
CA SER A 986 -14.61 16.26 7.31
C SER A 986 -15.65 16.97 8.17
N SER A 987 -16.47 17.87 7.61
CA SER A 987 -17.53 18.54 8.37
C SER A 987 -18.68 17.61 8.75
N HIS A 988 -18.96 16.57 7.96
CA HIS A 988 -20.08 15.65 8.17
C HIS A 988 -19.63 14.26 8.69
N LEU A 989 -18.35 14.08 9.01
CA LEU A 989 -17.85 12.83 9.55
C LEU A 989 -18.44 12.61 10.95
N ASN A 990 -19.17 11.52 11.11
CA ASN A 990 -19.71 11.15 12.40
C ASN A 990 -18.67 10.36 13.21
N THR A 991 -17.90 11.07 14.02
CA THR A 991 -16.89 10.46 14.92
C THR A 991 -17.48 10.07 16.28
N LYS A 992 -18.76 10.37 16.54
CA LYS A 992 -19.44 10.15 17.83
C LYS A 992 -20.06 8.77 17.96
N THR A 993 -20.19 8.01 16.88
CA THR A 993 -20.56 6.57 16.91
C THR A 993 -19.42 5.68 17.44
N SER A 994 -18.50 6.30 18.20
CA SER A 994 -17.15 5.84 18.51
C SER A 994 -17.11 4.45 19.11
N ILE A 995 -16.02 3.76 18.80
CA ILE A 995 -15.72 2.43 19.31
C ILE A 995 -15.35 2.51 20.80
N GLN A 996 -16.32 2.66 21.70
CA GLN A 996 -16.07 2.62 23.15
C GLN A 996 -15.37 1.30 23.52
N GLY A 997 -14.21 1.39 24.17
CA GLY A 997 -13.48 0.24 24.71
C GLY A 997 -13.99 -0.12 26.10
N GLN A 998 -13.96 -1.41 26.45
CA GLN A 998 -13.96 -1.79 27.87
C GLN A 998 -12.59 -1.43 28.48
N THR A 999 -12.41 -1.46 29.80
CA THR A 999 -11.09 -1.25 30.44
C THR A 999 -10.64 -2.50 31.18
N TYR A 1000 -9.32 -2.77 31.19
CA TYR A 1000 -8.71 -3.67 32.18
C TYR A 1000 -8.50 -2.91 33.51
N GLY A 1001 -9.55 -2.32 34.09
CA GLY A 1001 -9.40 -1.49 35.31
C GLY A 1001 -10.70 -0.87 35.81
N ALA A 1002 -10.76 -0.59 37.12
CA ALA A 1002 -12.00 -0.30 37.86
C ALA A 1002 -12.76 0.95 37.35
N SER A 1003 -13.87 0.71 36.65
CA SER A 1003 -15.11 1.51 36.59
C SER A 1003 -15.30 2.67 35.58
N GLN A 1004 -14.42 2.95 34.62
CA GLN A 1004 -14.72 3.90 33.53
C GLN A 1004 -14.22 3.43 32.15
N PRO A 1005 -15.08 3.34 31.10
CA PRO A 1005 -14.66 2.95 29.76
C PRO A 1005 -13.74 4.00 29.12
N THR A 1006 -12.76 3.57 28.34
CA THR A 1006 -11.91 4.46 27.53
C THR A 1006 -12.57 4.72 26.18
N GLU A 1007 -12.69 5.98 25.81
CA GLU A 1007 -13.06 6.38 24.47
C GLU A 1007 -11.84 6.23 23.56
N VAL A 1008 -11.84 5.21 22.71
CA VAL A 1008 -10.75 4.92 21.77
C VAL A 1008 -10.63 6.01 20.71
N MET A 1009 -11.77 6.51 20.23
CA MET A 1009 -11.87 7.62 19.31
C MET A 1009 -12.54 8.78 20.02
N ASN A 1010 -11.84 9.89 20.15
CA ASN A 1010 -12.35 11.09 20.79
C ASN A 1010 -11.74 12.32 20.13
N ASN A 1011 -12.55 13.33 19.83
CA ASN A 1011 -12.07 14.66 19.46
C ASN A 1011 -11.01 14.63 18.35
N TRP A 1012 -11.33 13.97 17.23
CA TRP A 1012 -10.41 13.83 16.08
C TRP A 1012 -9.04 13.19 16.42
N SER A 1013 -8.99 12.44 17.52
CA SER A 1013 -7.80 11.70 17.99
C SER A 1013 -8.14 10.25 18.32
N MET A 1014 -7.15 9.37 18.21
CA MET A 1014 -7.21 8.00 18.71
C MET A 1014 -6.39 7.90 20.00
N VAL A 1015 -6.99 7.39 21.09
CA VAL A 1015 -6.32 7.19 22.38
C VAL A 1015 -5.63 5.84 22.37
N LEU A 1016 -4.32 5.82 22.11
CA LEU A 1016 -3.51 4.61 21.99
C LEU A 1016 -3.18 3.94 23.33
N GLY A 1017 -3.16 4.72 24.40
CA GLY A 1017 -2.87 4.25 25.74
C GLY A 1017 -3.44 5.21 26.78
N GLU A 1018 -3.81 4.68 27.94
CA GLU A 1018 -4.33 5.48 29.07
C GLU A 1018 -3.82 4.89 30.38
N ALA A 1019 -3.16 5.72 31.19
CA ALA A 1019 -2.75 5.40 32.54
C ALA A 1019 -3.47 6.29 33.54
N ARG A 1020 -3.85 5.73 34.69
CA ARG A 1020 -4.48 6.47 35.79
C ARG A 1020 -3.83 6.14 37.11
N VAL A 1021 -3.75 7.15 37.98
CA VAL A 1021 -3.39 6.97 39.38
C VAL A 1021 -4.31 7.78 40.26
N THR A 1022 -4.84 7.15 41.31
CA THR A 1022 -5.65 7.84 42.32
C THR A 1022 -4.73 8.24 43.46
N LYS A 1023 -4.94 9.44 43.99
CA LYS A 1023 -4.28 9.93 45.20
C LYS A 1023 -4.59 8.95 46.34
N ARG A 1024 -3.56 8.28 46.85
CA ARG A 1024 -3.68 7.35 47.98
C ARG A 1024 -3.90 8.08 49.29
#